data_AF-A0A6H1MMZ5-F1
#
_entry.id   AF-A0A6H1MMZ5-F1
#
_cell.length_a   1.000
_cell.length_b   1.000
_cell.length_c   1.000
_cell.angle_alpha   90.00
_cell.angle_beta   90.00
_cell.angle_gamma   90.00
#
_symmetry.space_group_name_H-M   'P 1'
#
loop_
_entity.id
_entity.type
_entity.pdbx_description
1 polymer ?
#
loop_
_entity_poly.entity_id
_entity_poly.type
_entity_poly.pdbx_seq_one_letter_code
_entity_poly.pdbx_strand_id
1 'polypeptide(L)'
;MLAETTDGLADDDHDLLLQLHAAIGAMAASSVNWMNYDADSQVDLTFLVSHFAEHVRARGPLPTLRVGRQPYGILPVTSLDLWHGTEVDLRILDQIQGFRTFAESQGWRCPSVGGGGDSDQVINDILHRLPASRRLRFVQQEPVDPPFQPAPDTPTGNIPYKSGFAWQQPPDPEALPLPLEFAVTTETTPELQAVLDARPLRTLCDAFQEFARATSLQQKIPAEVLQPVHDLAPAFDGVSTGRVGLWYHLAVIVFRIYLERLRLRFEDGGTVDPVVALTDGKVTAQSGTVPQFLDWATMAFRQLAATEDLAGSDLPRLERLLCEVLDTQAHRLDAWMTSVATARLARLRGDRPDGTHLGAYGWVTDLQPRDWTQPSVPTDPEDAGQDGEAGENAEPQSNEQPPDDGQPQDGEERHDNEESPEDGQPQQNGRPRETNDGYLVAPSMHHATTAAVLRSGWLSHTDQQAFDIDLRANRVRRALALVDGIRSGQSLGALLGYRLERGLHDAQLDQLISAFRAGYPNAHVVDPEAPHSQEARTAMAVRDVVDGQALLADWTAHGGQLQDLDSLTSQLTDAQRPLLEQATPLVADLEDAVDAVGDLHLAESVYHLVAGNPMRAGVAADGIARGDNLPQDFEVVRTPQAAVALTHRLGLLAPTVGTGGWHADRPLAALEPALERWCEHRLGDASGWSFAFGDPAAPTAVGLADLGLCALDVVLGAGPPDDRTGRTGATPAVTDGLLMHRLLQQPPAGVSVTDSGAARFAELQLLCRGLADVLRTGRPLLVTDLDAEAGDDWAGADLPELAARVTTWHGAVASALAELREEVKSLPATVNEVVRVLETLTDHGLPNAVPPPAASDDERTEALCAHAMAILDRFEANPLPDPPGPPPEDRSGVLQWVTALRTVVSSVLGRSLPVLPALRLGGIAAGAALSGPPPQGADEETVADWLLEMERVRPKTRTFGDALTAAEVLA
;
A
#
# COMPACT_ATOMS: atom_id res chain seq x y z
N MET A 1 4.76 9.24 -8.24
CA MET A 1 4.83 7.81 -7.86
C MET A 1 3.71 7.39 -6.91
N LEU A 2 3.36 8.15 -5.86
CA LEU A 2 2.21 7.83 -4.99
C LEU A 2 0.83 8.31 -5.53
N ALA A 3 0.81 9.09 -6.62
CA ALA A 3 -0.43 9.58 -7.24
C ALA A 3 -1.12 8.53 -8.12
N GLU A 4 -0.39 7.48 -8.53
CA GLU A 4 -0.88 6.38 -9.39
C GLU A 4 -1.00 5.04 -8.64
N THR A 5 -0.64 5.00 -7.36
CA THR A 5 -0.78 3.79 -6.54
C THR A 5 -2.19 3.71 -6.02
N THR A 6 -3.00 2.83 -6.62
CA THR A 6 -4.34 2.47 -6.14
C THR A 6 -4.23 1.85 -4.75
N ASP A 7 -5.28 2.01 -3.95
CA ASP A 7 -5.46 1.52 -2.56
C ASP A 7 -5.45 -0.03 -2.41
N GLY A 8 -5.01 -0.74 -3.45
CA GLY A 8 -5.01 -2.20 -3.54
C GLY A 8 -6.33 -2.79 -4.07
N LEU A 9 -7.30 -1.95 -4.42
CA LEU A 9 -8.52 -2.35 -5.12
C LEU A 9 -8.33 -2.36 -6.64
N ALA A 10 -9.15 -3.14 -7.36
CA ALA A 10 -9.26 -3.00 -8.80
C ALA A 10 -9.92 -1.66 -9.16
N ASP A 11 -9.66 -1.10 -10.35
CA ASP A 11 -10.29 0.17 -10.76
C ASP A 11 -11.84 0.05 -10.70
N ASP A 12 -12.39 -1.08 -11.14
CA ASP A 12 -13.82 -1.41 -11.09
C ASP A 12 -14.39 -1.53 -9.65
N ASP A 13 -13.56 -1.82 -8.64
CA ASP A 13 -14.02 -1.90 -7.24
C ASP A 13 -14.37 -0.51 -6.69
N HIS A 14 -13.76 0.56 -7.21
CA HIS A 14 -14.01 1.92 -6.73
C HIS A 14 -15.43 2.37 -7.05
N ASP A 15 -15.88 2.11 -8.28
CA ASP A 15 -17.25 2.40 -8.71
C ASP A 15 -18.26 1.54 -7.95
N LEU A 16 -17.95 0.24 -7.77
CA LEU A 16 -18.81 -0.67 -7.02
C LEU A 16 -18.95 -0.23 -5.54
N LEU A 17 -17.83 0.12 -4.90
CA LEU A 17 -17.85 0.63 -3.53
C LEU A 17 -18.58 1.95 -3.43
N LEU A 18 -18.44 2.86 -4.39
CA LEU A 18 -19.17 4.11 -4.40
C LEU A 18 -20.69 3.86 -4.43
N GLN A 19 -21.16 2.95 -5.29
CA GLN A 19 -22.58 2.57 -5.32
C GLN A 19 -23.03 1.92 -4.01
N LEU A 20 -22.23 1.01 -3.44
CA LEU A 20 -22.52 0.37 -2.16
C LEU A 20 -22.59 1.38 -1.00
N HIS A 21 -21.62 2.29 -0.86
CA HIS A 21 -21.67 3.29 0.20
C HIS A 21 -22.84 4.26 -0.01
N ALA A 22 -23.14 4.66 -1.25
CA ALA A 22 -24.31 5.49 -1.53
C ALA A 22 -25.62 4.76 -1.18
N ALA A 23 -25.73 3.48 -1.53
CA ALA A 23 -26.89 2.64 -1.21
C ALA A 23 -27.08 2.48 0.31
N ILE A 24 -26.02 2.10 1.03
CA ILE A 24 -26.06 1.87 2.48
C ILE A 24 -26.24 3.18 3.25
N GLY A 25 -25.59 4.27 2.81
CA GLY A 25 -25.78 5.59 3.40
C GLY A 25 -27.21 6.11 3.20
N ALA A 26 -27.77 5.97 1.98
CA ALA A 26 -29.16 6.32 1.72
C ALA A 26 -30.13 5.42 2.52
N MET A 27 -29.83 4.13 2.67
CA MET A 27 -30.59 3.23 3.53
C MET A 27 -30.58 3.71 4.99
N ALA A 28 -29.41 4.10 5.52
CA ALA A 28 -29.28 4.64 6.88
C ALA A 28 -30.03 5.98 7.04
N ALA A 29 -29.97 6.87 6.04
CA ALA A 29 -30.75 8.11 6.00
C ALA A 29 -32.26 7.88 5.83
N SER A 30 -32.68 6.74 5.28
CA SER A 30 -34.07 6.27 5.27
C SER A 30 -34.45 5.49 6.54
N SER A 31 -33.75 5.70 7.64
CA SER A 31 -34.06 5.06 8.92
C SER A 31 -33.93 6.06 10.06
N VAL A 32 -34.49 5.71 11.21
CA VAL A 32 -34.36 6.51 12.44
C VAL A 32 -32.92 6.54 12.99
N ASN A 33 -31.99 5.82 12.36
CA ASN A 33 -30.58 5.76 12.76
C ASN A 33 -29.90 7.12 12.64
N TRP A 34 -30.01 7.74 11.45
CA TRP A 34 -29.40 9.04 11.16
C TRP A 34 -30.39 10.20 11.29
N MET A 35 -31.69 9.92 11.26
CA MET A 35 -32.74 10.89 11.60
C MET A 35 -32.85 11.03 13.12
N ASN A 36 -31.81 11.56 13.77
CA ASN A 36 -31.76 11.74 15.22
C ASN A 36 -31.92 13.22 15.59
N TYR A 37 -33.12 13.78 15.41
CA TYR A 37 -33.47 15.12 15.88
C TYR A 37 -34.93 15.15 16.31
N ASP A 38 -35.23 15.95 17.34
CA ASP A 38 -36.58 16.22 17.87
C ASP A 38 -37.65 16.16 16.78
N ALA A 39 -38.77 15.51 17.09
CA ALA A 39 -39.86 15.13 16.19
C ALA A 39 -40.44 16.28 15.31
N ASP A 40 -40.02 17.53 15.54
CA ASP A 40 -40.45 18.74 14.87
C ASP A 40 -39.46 19.30 13.81
N SER A 41 -38.23 18.76 13.65
CA SER A 41 -37.24 19.30 12.70
C SER A 41 -36.79 18.31 11.61
N GLN A 42 -37.14 18.60 10.35
CA GLN A 42 -36.60 17.89 9.19
C GLN A 42 -35.15 18.34 8.93
N VAL A 43 -34.18 17.46 9.15
CA VAL A 43 -32.76 17.75 8.91
C VAL A 43 -32.35 17.19 7.55
N ASP A 44 -31.74 18.03 6.71
CA ASP A 44 -31.13 17.58 5.46
C ASP A 44 -29.88 16.73 5.76
N LEU A 45 -29.98 15.42 5.48
CA LEU A 45 -28.91 14.43 5.69
C LEU A 45 -27.96 14.28 4.50
N THR A 46 -28.10 15.11 3.45
CA THR A 46 -27.24 15.02 2.25
C THR A 46 -25.76 15.13 2.59
N PHE A 47 -25.39 16.00 3.54
CA PHE A 47 -24.01 16.13 4.00
C PHE A 47 -23.45 14.81 4.58
N LEU A 48 -24.27 14.08 5.35
CA LEU A 48 -23.85 12.86 6.05
C LEU A 48 -23.73 11.69 5.08
N VAL A 49 -24.71 11.52 4.17
CA VAL A 49 -24.67 10.47 3.15
C VAL A 49 -23.52 10.72 2.16
N SER A 50 -23.29 11.97 1.73
CA SER A 50 -22.16 12.29 0.85
C SER A 50 -20.82 12.02 1.52
N HIS A 51 -20.64 12.44 2.78
CA HIS A 51 -19.41 12.17 3.53
C HIS A 51 -19.16 10.68 3.73
N PHE A 52 -20.21 9.92 4.05
CA PHE A 52 -20.14 8.46 4.15
C PHE A 52 -19.69 7.83 2.83
N ALA A 53 -20.30 8.22 1.71
CA ALA A 53 -19.98 7.70 0.38
C ALA A 53 -18.56 8.07 -0.08
N GLU A 54 -18.10 9.28 0.20
CA GLU A 54 -16.83 9.80 -0.33
C GLU A 54 -15.61 9.47 0.54
N HIS A 55 -15.78 9.36 1.87
CA HIS A 55 -14.62 9.43 2.77
C HIS A 55 -14.54 8.32 3.82
N VAL A 56 -15.64 7.64 4.15
CA VAL A 56 -15.62 6.53 5.11
C VAL A 56 -15.16 5.27 4.37
N ARG A 57 -14.01 4.70 4.78
CA ARG A 57 -13.38 3.55 4.10
C ARG A 57 -12.92 2.51 5.09
N ALA A 58 -13.46 1.30 5.01
CA ALA A 58 -13.08 0.19 5.89
C ALA A 58 -11.62 -0.27 5.72
N ARG A 59 -10.96 0.03 4.61
CA ARG A 59 -9.53 -0.33 4.41
C ARG A 59 -8.57 0.84 4.61
N GLY A 60 -9.11 2.01 4.94
CA GLY A 60 -8.40 3.27 4.80
C GLY A 60 -8.30 3.73 3.34
N PRO A 61 -7.88 4.98 3.10
CA PRO A 61 -7.83 5.59 1.76
C PRO A 61 -6.49 5.42 1.04
N LEU A 62 -5.51 4.71 1.64
CA LEU A 62 -4.15 4.59 1.12
C LEU A 62 -3.76 3.11 1.02
N PRO A 63 -2.96 2.74 0.01
CA PRO A 63 -2.48 1.37 -0.13
C PRO A 63 -1.57 0.97 1.01
N THR A 64 -1.53 -0.35 1.24
CA THR A 64 -0.53 -0.95 2.11
C THR A 64 0.87 -0.75 1.50
N LEU A 65 1.79 -0.20 2.28
CA LEU A 65 3.20 -0.13 1.91
C LEU A 65 3.90 -1.41 2.30
N ARG A 66 4.87 -1.85 1.50
CA ARG A 66 5.72 -2.98 1.85
C ARG A 66 7.15 -2.51 2.08
N VAL A 67 7.68 -2.78 3.28
CA VAL A 67 9.11 -2.57 3.60
C VAL A 67 9.73 -3.94 3.80
N GLY A 68 10.60 -4.34 2.86
CA GLY A 68 11.15 -5.70 2.82
C GLY A 68 10.06 -6.77 2.65
N ARG A 69 9.92 -7.68 3.63
CA ARG A 69 8.89 -8.73 3.66
C ARG A 69 7.62 -8.35 4.43
N GLN A 70 7.58 -7.16 5.05
CA GLN A 70 6.51 -6.77 5.96
C GLN A 70 5.56 -5.74 5.32
N PRO A 71 4.24 -6.00 5.32
CA PRO A 71 3.22 -5.02 4.93
C PRO A 71 2.89 -4.05 6.08
N TYR A 72 2.64 -2.79 5.74
CA TYR A 72 2.27 -1.69 6.63
C TYR A 72 1.05 -0.96 6.05
N GLY A 73 -0.05 -0.90 6.80
CA GLY A 73 -1.17 -0.01 6.46
C GLY A 73 -0.85 1.45 6.83
N ILE A 74 -1.29 2.40 6.02
CA ILE A 74 -1.24 3.83 6.37
C ILE A 74 -2.66 4.32 6.62
N LEU A 75 -2.92 4.81 7.84
CA LEU A 75 -4.18 5.45 8.19
C LEU A 75 -3.92 6.93 8.51
N PRO A 76 -4.43 7.87 7.69
CA PRO A 76 -4.38 9.28 8.04
C PRO A 76 -5.29 9.53 9.25
N VAL A 77 -4.74 10.18 10.28
CA VAL A 77 -5.47 10.51 11.51
C VAL A 77 -5.35 12.00 11.82
N THR A 78 -6.34 12.52 12.53
CA THR A 78 -6.35 13.89 13.05
C THR A 78 -6.96 13.89 14.44
N SER A 79 -6.54 14.83 15.30
CA SER A 79 -7.24 15.06 16.57
C SER A 79 -8.58 15.72 16.30
N LEU A 80 -9.67 15.08 16.71
CA LEU A 80 -11.02 15.64 16.55
C LEU A 80 -11.21 16.89 17.45
N ASP A 81 -10.65 16.85 18.67
CA ASP A 81 -10.71 17.95 19.65
C ASP A 81 -9.98 19.23 19.20
N LEU A 82 -9.05 19.10 18.25
CA LEU A 82 -8.27 20.23 17.70
C LEU A 82 -8.74 20.62 16.29
N TRP A 83 -9.88 20.08 15.85
CA TRP A 83 -10.38 20.34 14.51
C TRP A 83 -10.96 21.76 14.40
N HIS A 84 -10.38 22.56 13.52
CA HIS A 84 -10.81 23.94 13.24
C HIS A 84 -11.09 24.16 11.74
N GLY A 85 -11.24 23.07 10.99
CA GLY A 85 -11.34 23.07 9.54
C GLY A 85 -12.77 23.18 9.02
N THR A 86 -12.96 23.86 7.87
CA THR A 86 -14.24 23.91 7.13
C THR A 86 -14.27 22.90 5.98
N GLU A 87 -13.28 22.02 5.90
CA GLU A 87 -13.17 20.97 4.89
C GLU A 87 -14.24 19.88 5.03
N VAL A 88 -14.84 19.77 6.21
CA VAL A 88 -15.90 18.79 6.56
C VAL A 88 -17.02 19.54 7.28
N ASP A 89 -18.27 19.14 7.07
CA ASP A 89 -19.40 19.66 7.85
C ASP A 89 -19.22 19.29 9.33
N LEU A 90 -19.23 20.27 10.23
CA LEU A 90 -18.92 20.05 11.65
C LEU A 90 -19.90 19.07 12.32
N ARG A 91 -21.13 18.94 11.81
CA ARG A 91 -22.12 17.95 12.30
C ARG A 91 -21.66 16.50 12.14
N ILE A 92 -20.66 16.24 11.27
CA ILE A 92 -20.03 14.93 11.15
C ILE A 92 -19.23 14.60 12.42
N LEU A 93 -18.63 15.60 13.07
CA LEU A 93 -17.93 15.39 14.34
C LEU A 93 -18.91 14.99 15.44
N ASP A 94 -20.10 15.61 15.48
CA ASP A 94 -21.17 15.25 16.42
C ASP A 94 -21.60 13.79 16.23
N GLN A 95 -21.75 13.36 14.97
CA GLN A 95 -22.06 11.97 14.63
C GLN A 95 -20.96 11.01 15.11
N ILE A 96 -19.69 11.33 14.86
CA ILE A 96 -18.54 10.53 15.31
C ILE A 96 -18.48 10.46 16.84
N GLN A 97 -18.73 11.58 17.53
CA GLN A 97 -18.72 11.65 18.99
C GLN A 97 -19.86 10.82 19.58
N GLY A 98 -21.06 10.87 18.98
CA GLY A 98 -22.19 10.02 19.36
C GLY A 98 -21.85 8.54 19.25
N PHE A 99 -21.21 8.13 18.15
CA PHE A 99 -20.78 6.74 17.97
C PHE A 99 -19.73 6.33 19.02
N ARG A 100 -18.73 7.18 19.23
CA ARG A 100 -17.67 6.95 20.20
C ARG A 100 -18.24 6.79 21.62
N THR A 101 -19.14 7.68 22.02
CA THR A 101 -19.81 7.66 23.33
C THR A 101 -20.59 6.37 23.50
N PHE A 102 -21.31 5.94 22.45
CA PHE A 102 -22.01 4.67 22.46
C PHE A 102 -21.05 3.48 22.59
N ALA A 103 -19.99 3.41 21.79
CA ALA A 103 -19.00 2.34 21.84
C ALA A 103 -18.31 2.26 23.22
N GLU A 104 -17.93 3.40 23.79
CA GLU A 104 -17.36 3.50 25.14
C GLU A 104 -18.37 3.01 26.20
N SER A 105 -19.65 3.40 26.08
CA SER A 105 -20.72 2.94 27.00
C SER A 105 -20.99 1.44 26.93
N GLN A 106 -20.70 0.80 25.79
CA GLN A 106 -20.86 -0.64 25.58
C GLN A 106 -19.56 -1.43 25.79
N GLY A 107 -18.44 -0.74 26.08
CA GLY A 107 -17.13 -1.37 26.23
C GLY A 107 -17.10 -2.49 27.27
N TRP A 108 -17.91 -2.40 28.31
CA TRP A 108 -18.04 -3.43 29.35
C TRP A 108 -18.61 -4.76 28.83
N ARG A 109 -19.31 -4.78 27.69
CA ARG A 109 -19.84 -6.00 27.04
C ARG A 109 -18.82 -6.66 26.10
N CYS A 110 -17.69 -6.00 25.83
CA CYS A 110 -16.67 -6.57 24.96
C CYS A 110 -16.05 -7.81 25.61
N PRO A 111 -15.87 -8.92 24.86
CA PRO A 111 -15.21 -10.10 25.41
C PRO A 111 -13.84 -9.72 25.96
N SER A 112 -13.65 -9.93 27.26
CA SER A 112 -12.42 -9.66 27.98
C SER A 112 -11.84 -10.97 28.51
N VAL A 113 -10.52 -11.10 28.41
CA VAL A 113 -9.81 -12.23 29.01
C VAL A 113 -9.89 -12.08 30.53
N GLY A 114 -10.51 -13.05 31.22
CA GLY A 114 -10.69 -13.03 32.68
C GLY A 114 -12.10 -12.65 33.18
N GLY A 115 -13.03 -12.29 32.29
CA GLY A 115 -14.41 -11.88 32.63
C GLY A 115 -15.39 -13.00 33.01
N GLY A 116 -14.91 -14.11 33.57
CA GLY A 116 -15.71 -15.31 33.87
C GLY A 116 -16.01 -16.17 32.63
N GLY A 117 -15.80 -17.49 32.74
CA GLY A 117 -15.85 -18.44 31.61
C GLY A 117 -14.48 -19.02 31.27
N ASP A 118 -14.41 -19.83 30.20
CA ASP A 118 -13.16 -20.43 29.71
C ASP A 118 -12.31 -19.36 28.99
N SER A 119 -11.20 -18.97 29.61
CA SER A 119 -10.31 -17.93 29.08
C SER A 119 -9.62 -18.36 27.78
N ASP A 120 -9.38 -19.66 27.58
CA ASP A 120 -8.79 -20.18 26.35
C ASP A 120 -9.78 -20.08 25.19
N GLN A 121 -11.07 -20.33 25.47
CA GLN A 121 -12.13 -20.15 24.48
C GLN A 121 -12.29 -18.67 24.09
N VAL A 122 -12.25 -17.74 25.05
CA VAL A 122 -12.34 -16.30 24.78
C VAL A 122 -11.12 -15.79 23.99
N ILE A 123 -9.91 -16.26 24.31
CA ILE A 123 -8.69 -15.92 23.56
C ILE A 123 -8.76 -16.48 22.13
N ASN A 124 -9.15 -17.74 21.98
CA ASN A 124 -9.31 -18.37 20.67
C ASN A 124 -10.39 -17.67 19.83
N ASP A 125 -11.46 -17.21 20.46
CA ASP A 125 -12.50 -16.41 19.81
C ASP A 125 -11.99 -15.03 19.36
N ILE A 126 -11.22 -14.33 20.21
CA ILE A 126 -10.59 -13.04 19.86
C ILE A 126 -9.62 -13.20 18.68
N LEU A 127 -8.83 -14.28 18.66
CA LEU A 127 -7.77 -14.48 17.67
C LEU A 127 -8.27 -15.05 16.33
N HIS A 128 -9.47 -15.64 16.29
CA HIS A 128 -10.16 -15.97 15.03
C HIS A 128 -10.89 -14.78 14.39
N ARG A 129 -10.85 -13.59 15.00
CA ARG A 129 -11.53 -12.41 14.46
C ARG A 129 -10.87 -11.98 13.15
N LEU A 130 -11.72 -11.82 12.15
CA LEU A 130 -11.33 -11.25 10.87
C LEU A 130 -11.62 -9.75 10.85
N PRO A 131 -10.85 -8.96 10.09
CA PRO A 131 -11.04 -7.51 10.00
C PRO A 131 -12.32 -7.09 9.26
N ALA A 132 -13.02 -8.04 8.65
CA ALA A 132 -14.31 -7.84 8.01
C ALA A 132 -15.27 -8.99 8.37
N SER A 133 -16.55 -8.66 8.54
CA SER A 133 -17.60 -9.62 8.83
C SER A 133 -17.75 -10.63 7.71
N ARG A 134 -17.82 -11.91 8.06
CA ARG A 134 -18.17 -13.00 7.12
C ARG A 134 -19.57 -13.54 7.33
N ARG A 135 -20.23 -13.10 8.40
CA ARG A 135 -21.60 -13.46 8.74
C ARG A 135 -22.29 -12.24 9.34
N LEU A 136 -23.56 -12.09 9.02
CA LEU A 136 -24.43 -11.10 9.62
C LEU A 136 -25.59 -11.80 10.27
N ARG A 137 -25.88 -11.44 11.51
CA ARG A 137 -26.99 -11.98 12.27
C ARG A 137 -27.85 -10.83 12.76
N PHE A 138 -29.15 -10.90 12.48
CA PHE A 138 -30.10 -10.00 13.11
C PHE A 138 -30.38 -10.48 14.53
N VAL A 139 -30.15 -9.62 15.51
CA VAL A 139 -30.47 -9.87 16.91
C VAL A 139 -31.22 -8.66 17.45
N GLN A 140 -32.43 -8.88 17.96
CA GLN A 140 -33.13 -7.86 18.73
C GLN A 140 -32.53 -7.81 20.14
N GLN A 141 -31.83 -6.72 20.43
CA GLN A 141 -31.25 -6.42 21.75
C GLN A 141 -31.79 -5.08 22.21
N GLU A 142 -32.65 -5.08 23.23
CA GLU A 142 -33.01 -3.82 23.89
C GLU A 142 -31.79 -3.26 24.64
N PRO A 143 -31.57 -1.93 24.62
CA PRO A 143 -30.72 -1.31 25.62
C PRO A 143 -31.31 -1.67 26.99
N VAL A 144 -30.64 -2.53 27.73
CA VAL A 144 -31.18 -3.12 28.95
C VAL A 144 -31.13 -2.07 30.07
N ASP A 145 -32.28 -1.74 30.66
CA ASP A 145 -32.32 -1.17 32.01
C ASP A 145 -31.98 -2.28 33.02
N PRO A 146 -31.21 -2.00 34.10
CA PRO A 146 -30.75 -3.00 35.05
C PRO A 146 -31.90 -3.87 35.64
N PRO A 147 -31.70 -5.17 35.95
CA PRO A 147 -30.44 -5.91 35.99
C PRO A 147 -30.16 -6.74 34.71
N PHE A 148 -28.92 -6.64 34.27
CA PHE A 148 -28.37 -6.91 32.94
C PHE A 148 -28.56 -8.35 32.40
N GLN A 149 -28.96 -8.49 31.12
CA GLN A 149 -28.77 -9.74 30.38
C GLN A 149 -27.27 -9.93 30.05
N PRO A 150 -26.70 -11.14 30.17
CA PRO A 150 -25.33 -11.42 29.74
C PRO A 150 -25.16 -11.16 28.24
N ALA A 151 -23.94 -10.79 27.82
CA ALA A 151 -23.63 -10.73 26.39
C ALA A 151 -23.93 -12.10 25.75
N PRO A 152 -24.53 -12.16 24.55
CA PRO A 152 -24.82 -13.43 23.92
C PRO A 152 -23.53 -14.23 23.70
N ASP A 153 -23.59 -15.55 23.86
CA ASP A 153 -22.46 -16.49 23.70
C ASP A 153 -21.88 -16.54 22.27
N THR A 154 -22.39 -15.71 21.34
CA THR A 154 -21.96 -15.67 19.95
C THR A 154 -21.04 -14.49 19.64
N PRO A 155 -20.03 -14.71 18.77
CA PRO A 155 -18.94 -13.78 18.52
C PRO A 155 -19.35 -12.68 17.55
N THR A 156 -19.92 -11.60 18.07
CA THR A 156 -20.27 -10.43 17.25
C THR A 156 -20.02 -9.13 17.99
N GLY A 157 -19.52 -8.12 17.27
CA GLY A 157 -19.65 -6.72 17.66
C GLY A 157 -21.14 -6.39 17.70
N ASN A 158 -21.75 -6.53 18.87
CA ASN A 158 -23.18 -6.36 19.03
C ASN A 158 -23.50 -4.88 19.15
N ILE A 159 -24.27 -4.38 18.20
CA ILE A 159 -24.77 -3.02 18.25
C ILE A 159 -26.27 -3.13 18.45
N PRO A 160 -26.78 -2.76 19.63
CA PRO A 160 -28.21 -2.66 19.89
C PRO A 160 -28.95 -2.07 18.70
N TYR A 161 -30.05 -2.70 18.31
CA TYR A 161 -30.84 -2.23 17.17
C TYR A 161 -31.25 -0.77 17.38
N LYS A 162 -31.49 -0.32 18.62
CA LYS A 162 -31.79 1.09 18.99
C LYS A 162 -30.60 2.06 18.93
N SER A 163 -29.41 1.66 18.49
CA SER A 163 -28.33 2.63 18.29
C SER A 163 -28.59 3.49 17.05
N GLY A 164 -28.00 4.69 16.97
CA GLY A 164 -28.03 5.53 15.77
C GLY A 164 -27.18 5.00 14.60
N PHE A 165 -26.55 3.83 14.74
CA PHE A 165 -25.65 3.23 13.76
C PHE A 165 -26.11 1.85 13.29
N ALA A 166 -26.82 1.10 14.13
CA ALA A 166 -27.47 -0.16 13.75
C ALA A 166 -28.86 0.08 13.18
N TRP A 167 -29.28 -0.77 12.24
CA TRP A 167 -30.60 -0.73 11.62
C TRP A 167 -31.76 -0.86 12.62
N GLN A 168 -32.47 0.25 12.85
CA GLN A 168 -33.71 0.26 13.61
C GLN A 168 -34.92 -0.15 12.77
N GLN A 169 -35.76 -0.98 13.40
CA GLN A 169 -37.03 -1.51 12.91
C GLN A 169 -36.89 -2.45 11.69
N PRO A 170 -36.59 -3.74 11.92
CA PRO A 170 -37.09 -4.74 10.98
C PRO A 170 -38.62 -4.57 10.84
N PRO A 171 -39.19 -4.80 9.65
CA PRO A 171 -40.63 -5.05 9.56
C PRO A 171 -40.98 -6.16 10.56
N ASP A 172 -42.22 -6.17 11.05
CA ASP A 172 -42.77 -7.18 11.96
C ASP A 172 -42.05 -8.53 11.81
N PRO A 173 -41.50 -9.16 12.86
CA PRO A 173 -40.83 -10.45 12.77
C PRO A 173 -41.66 -11.53 12.05
N GLU A 174 -43.00 -11.40 12.06
CA GLU A 174 -43.91 -12.27 11.28
C GLU A 174 -43.88 -12.01 9.76
N ALA A 175 -43.32 -10.87 9.32
CA ALA A 175 -43.19 -10.42 7.94
C ALA A 175 -41.77 -10.56 7.34
N LEU A 176 -40.76 -10.92 8.15
CA LEU A 176 -39.43 -11.27 7.66
C LEU A 176 -39.37 -12.75 7.24
N PRO A 177 -39.00 -13.07 5.99
CA PRO A 177 -38.69 -14.44 5.64
C PRO A 177 -37.35 -14.84 6.29
N LEU A 178 -37.38 -15.89 7.12
CA LEU A 178 -36.20 -16.57 7.69
C LEU A 178 -35.17 -16.90 6.60
N PRO A 179 -33.85 -16.96 6.91
CA PRO A 179 -33.23 -17.08 8.23
C PRO A 179 -32.76 -15.75 8.87
N LEU A 180 -32.44 -15.79 10.17
CA LEU A 180 -31.93 -14.65 10.98
C LEU A 180 -30.40 -14.47 10.91
N GLU A 181 -29.70 -15.38 10.24
CA GLU A 181 -28.24 -15.38 10.06
C GLU A 181 -27.91 -15.64 8.59
N PHE A 182 -26.99 -14.86 8.05
CA PHE A 182 -26.53 -14.92 6.67
C PHE A 182 -25.02 -15.02 6.67
N ALA A 183 -24.47 -15.84 5.78
CA ALA A 183 -23.04 -15.94 5.54
C ALA A 183 -22.70 -15.33 4.19
N VAL A 184 -21.51 -14.74 4.10
CA VAL A 184 -20.93 -14.31 2.83
C VAL A 184 -20.71 -15.54 1.95
N THR A 185 -21.18 -15.44 0.71
CA THR A 185 -21.04 -16.42 -0.35
C THR A 185 -19.55 -16.58 -0.68
N THR A 186 -19.06 -17.81 -0.63
CA THR A 186 -17.66 -18.13 -0.97
C THR A 186 -17.52 -18.61 -2.40
N GLU A 187 -18.56 -19.23 -2.95
CA GLU A 187 -18.66 -19.70 -4.34
C GLU A 187 -20.07 -19.44 -4.88
N THR A 188 -20.19 -18.97 -6.12
CA THR A 188 -21.49 -18.76 -6.77
C THR A 188 -22.06 -20.10 -7.24
N THR A 189 -23.12 -20.59 -6.60
CA THR A 189 -23.80 -21.83 -7.04
C THR A 189 -24.55 -21.61 -8.36
N PRO A 190 -24.87 -22.66 -9.14
CA PRO A 190 -25.65 -22.51 -10.37
C PRO A 190 -27.01 -21.84 -10.18
N GLU A 191 -27.66 -22.08 -9.04
CA GLU A 191 -28.92 -21.42 -8.68
C GLU A 191 -28.72 -19.92 -8.44
N LEU A 192 -27.66 -19.55 -7.73
CA LEU A 192 -27.28 -18.14 -7.52
C LEU A 192 -26.90 -17.44 -8.83
N GLN A 193 -26.21 -18.16 -9.71
CA GLN A 193 -25.86 -17.65 -11.03
C GLN A 193 -27.10 -17.33 -11.86
N ALA A 194 -28.11 -18.21 -11.85
CA ALA A 194 -29.36 -17.96 -12.54
C ALA A 194 -30.12 -16.74 -11.98
N VAL A 195 -30.03 -16.48 -10.67
CA VAL A 195 -30.59 -15.27 -10.05
C VAL A 195 -29.82 -14.02 -10.50
N LEU A 196 -28.48 -14.07 -10.51
CA LEU A 196 -27.62 -12.96 -10.95
C LEU A 196 -27.86 -12.59 -12.42
N ASP A 197 -27.96 -13.60 -13.29
CA ASP A 197 -28.19 -13.44 -14.73
C ASP A 197 -29.57 -12.83 -15.01
N ALA A 198 -30.56 -13.08 -14.15
CA ALA A 198 -31.90 -12.52 -14.27
C ALA A 198 -32.01 -11.04 -13.87
N ARG A 199 -30.94 -10.44 -13.30
CA ARG A 199 -30.88 -9.03 -12.86
C ARG A 199 -32.14 -8.57 -12.12
N PRO A 200 -32.53 -9.27 -11.05
CA PRO A 200 -33.82 -9.09 -10.43
C PRO A 200 -33.99 -7.73 -9.76
N LEU A 201 -32.94 -7.14 -9.17
CA LEU A 201 -33.05 -5.81 -8.55
C LEU A 201 -33.24 -4.73 -9.60
N ARG A 202 -32.52 -4.81 -10.72
CA ARG A 202 -32.72 -3.94 -11.87
C ARG A 202 -34.15 -4.00 -12.38
N THR A 203 -34.62 -5.22 -12.64
CA THR A 203 -35.97 -5.47 -13.16
C THR A 203 -37.06 -4.94 -12.22
N LEU A 204 -36.93 -5.18 -10.91
CA LEU A 204 -37.85 -4.65 -9.90
C LEU A 204 -37.78 -3.11 -9.83
N CYS A 205 -36.57 -2.54 -9.86
CA CYS A 205 -36.37 -1.09 -9.83
C CYS A 205 -37.07 -0.39 -11.00
N ASP A 206 -36.88 -0.87 -12.22
CA ASP A 206 -37.51 -0.30 -13.41
C ASP A 206 -39.05 -0.46 -13.36
N ALA A 207 -39.55 -1.65 -12.98
CA ALA A 207 -40.98 -1.91 -12.91
C ALA A 207 -41.71 -1.06 -11.85
N PHE A 208 -41.11 -0.88 -10.66
CA PHE A 208 -41.73 -0.11 -9.58
C PHE A 208 -41.63 1.40 -9.79
N GLN A 209 -40.58 1.90 -10.46
CA GLN A 209 -40.54 3.30 -10.89
C GLN A 209 -41.64 3.59 -11.91
N GLU A 210 -41.87 2.69 -12.86
CA GLU A 210 -42.95 2.83 -13.83
C GLU A 210 -44.33 2.71 -13.17
N PHE A 211 -44.49 1.79 -12.21
CA PHE A 211 -45.70 1.70 -11.39
C PHE A 211 -45.98 3.02 -10.65
N ALA A 212 -44.94 3.60 -10.05
CA ALA A 212 -45.07 4.84 -9.32
C ALA A 212 -45.41 6.03 -10.20
N ARG A 213 -44.77 6.13 -11.37
CA ARG A 213 -45.07 7.13 -12.39
C ARG A 213 -46.48 7.00 -12.93
N ALA A 214 -46.93 5.78 -13.24
CA ALA A 214 -48.29 5.54 -13.72
C ALA A 214 -49.34 5.91 -12.66
N THR A 215 -49.08 5.55 -11.39
CA THR A 215 -49.98 5.85 -10.26
C THR A 215 -50.06 7.36 -9.99
N SER A 216 -48.94 8.08 -9.99
CA SER A 216 -48.92 9.54 -9.81
C SER A 216 -49.65 10.28 -10.94
N LEU A 217 -49.64 9.74 -12.16
CA LEU A 217 -50.37 10.25 -13.33
C LEU A 217 -51.81 9.72 -13.44
N GLN A 218 -52.30 8.91 -12.48
CA GLN A 218 -53.61 8.25 -12.51
C GLN A 218 -53.85 7.39 -13.78
N GLN A 219 -52.78 6.82 -14.34
CA GLN A 219 -52.81 5.96 -15.52
C GLN A 219 -52.94 4.48 -15.13
N LYS A 220 -53.49 3.67 -16.04
CA LYS A 220 -53.46 2.20 -15.88
C LYS A 220 -52.04 1.69 -16.11
N ILE A 221 -51.58 0.83 -15.22
CA ILE A 221 -50.28 0.17 -15.33
C ILE A 221 -50.34 -0.84 -16.49
N PRO A 222 -49.41 -0.77 -17.48
CA PRO A 222 -49.35 -1.74 -18.56
C PRO A 222 -49.02 -3.15 -18.03
N ALA A 223 -49.67 -4.19 -18.57
CA ALA A 223 -49.40 -5.58 -18.17
C ALA A 223 -47.96 -6.02 -18.45
N GLU A 224 -47.33 -5.44 -19.48
CA GLU A 224 -45.93 -5.66 -19.87
C GLU A 224 -44.92 -5.23 -18.80
N VAL A 225 -45.29 -4.30 -17.91
CA VAL A 225 -44.44 -3.85 -16.79
C VAL A 225 -44.45 -4.87 -15.64
N LEU A 226 -45.57 -5.59 -15.46
CA LEU A 226 -45.75 -6.55 -14.38
C LEU A 226 -45.26 -7.96 -14.76
N GLN A 227 -45.21 -8.29 -16.06
CA GLN A 227 -44.81 -9.62 -16.51
C GLN A 227 -43.38 -10.02 -16.09
N PRO A 228 -42.35 -9.18 -16.27
CA PRO A 228 -40.99 -9.50 -15.79
C PRO A 228 -40.92 -9.69 -14.28
N VAL A 229 -41.72 -8.94 -13.51
CA VAL A 229 -41.81 -9.10 -12.04
C VAL A 229 -42.40 -10.46 -11.66
N HIS A 230 -43.42 -10.92 -12.39
CA HIS A 230 -43.97 -12.26 -12.20
C HIS A 230 -42.98 -13.37 -12.57
N ASP A 231 -42.21 -13.18 -13.63
CA ASP A 231 -41.22 -14.16 -14.11
C ASP A 231 -40.05 -14.34 -13.13
N LEU A 232 -39.79 -13.34 -12.28
CA LEU A 232 -38.78 -13.40 -11.22
C LEU A 232 -39.24 -14.12 -9.95
N ALA A 233 -40.54 -14.42 -9.79
CA ALA A 233 -41.04 -15.05 -8.56
C ALA A 233 -40.30 -16.35 -8.17
N PRO A 234 -39.99 -17.29 -9.11
CA PRO A 234 -39.24 -18.50 -8.77
C PRO A 234 -37.79 -18.23 -8.34
N ALA A 235 -37.16 -17.18 -8.85
CA ALA A 235 -35.79 -16.78 -8.50
C ALA A 235 -35.71 -16.30 -7.04
N PHE A 236 -36.79 -15.71 -6.53
CA PHE A 236 -36.87 -15.18 -5.17
C PHE A 236 -37.38 -16.17 -4.11
N ASP A 237 -37.96 -17.32 -4.49
CA ASP A 237 -38.37 -18.36 -3.52
C ASP A 237 -37.19 -18.81 -2.63
N GLY A 238 -35.96 -18.74 -3.14
CA GLY A 238 -34.72 -19.02 -2.41
C GLY A 238 -34.37 -18.03 -1.27
N VAL A 239 -34.91 -16.80 -1.29
CA VAL A 239 -34.72 -15.78 -0.23
C VAL A 239 -35.25 -16.26 1.11
N SER A 240 -36.40 -16.94 1.09
CA SER A 240 -37.03 -17.46 2.30
C SER A 240 -36.35 -18.68 2.92
N THR A 241 -35.26 -19.14 2.29
CA THR A 241 -34.51 -20.33 2.70
C THR A 241 -33.05 -20.04 3.00
N GLY A 242 -32.60 -18.78 2.88
CA GLY A 242 -31.19 -18.42 3.10
C GLY A 242 -30.26 -18.76 1.93
N ARG A 243 -30.79 -19.19 0.79
CA ARG A 243 -30.00 -19.80 -0.31
C ARG A 243 -29.46 -18.82 -1.34
N VAL A 244 -29.90 -17.55 -1.31
CA VAL A 244 -29.60 -16.54 -2.33
C VAL A 244 -28.48 -15.55 -1.98
N GLY A 245 -27.62 -15.88 -1.00
CA GLY A 245 -26.46 -15.05 -0.62
C GLY A 245 -26.85 -13.78 0.14
N LEU A 246 -25.95 -13.24 0.98
CA LEU A 246 -26.18 -12.05 1.80
C LEU A 246 -26.71 -10.84 1.01
N TRP A 247 -26.18 -10.59 -0.19
CA TRP A 247 -26.51 -9.42 -1.01
C TRP A 247 -28.01 -9.34 -1.31
N TYR A 248 -28.58 -10.41 -1.86
CA TYR A 248 -29.99 -10.42 -2.25
C TYR A 248 -30.92 -10.38 -1.05
N HIS A 249 -30.53 -10.95 0.10
CA HIS A 249 -31.32 -10.83 1.32
C HIS A 249 -31.42 -9.37 1.77
N LEU A 250 -30.29 -8.66 1.84
CA LEU A 250 -30.28 -7.25 2.19
C LEU A 250 -31.12 -6.43 1.19
N ALA A 251 -30.92 -6.67 -0.10
CA ALA A 251 -31.63 -5.92 -1.14
C ALA A 251 -33.15 -6.15 -1.11
N VAL A 252 -33.62 -7.37 -0.81
CA VAL A 252 -35.04 -7.65 -0.63
C VAL A 252 -35.61 -6.96 0.62
N ILE A 253 -34.84 -6.86 1.71
CA ILE A 253 -35.26 -6.10 2.90
C ILE A 253 -35.47 -4.63 2.53
N VAL A 254 -34.49 -4.00 1.86
CA VAL A 254 -34.59 -2.60 1.40
C VAL A 254 -35.78 -2.43 0.47
N PHE A 255 -35.96 -3.34 -0.48
CA PHE A 255 -37.09 -3.34 -1.39
C PHE A 255 -38.44 -3.42 -0.67
N ARG A 256 -38.59 -4.29 0.34
CA ARG A 256 -39.83 -4.39 1.13
C ARG A 256 -40.13 -3.11 1.91
N ILE A 257 -39.11 -2.50 2.52
CA ILE A 257 -39.25 -1.21 3.22
C ILE A 257 -39.69 -0.14 2.23
N TYR A 258 -39.06 -0.09 1.06
CA TYR A 258 -39.45 0.82 -0.03
C TYR A 258 -40.91 0.61 -0.44
N LEU A 259 -41.35 -0.64 -0.68
CA LEU A 259 -42.72 -0.96 -1.08
C LEU A 259 -43.78 -0.54 -0.06
N GLU A 260 -43.57 -0.89 1.21
CA GLU A 260 -44.56 -0.61 2.25
C GLU A 260 -44.75 0.91 2.42
N ARG A 261 -43.66 1.65 2.31
CA ARG A 261 -43.67 3.12 2.44
C ARG A 261 -44.23 3.78 1.19
N LEU A 262 -43.92 3.25 0.01
CA LEU A 262 -44.49 3.69 -1.26
C LEU A 262 -46.02 3.52 -1.26
N ARG A 263 -46.52 2.39 -0.74
CA ARG A 263 -47.95 2.15 -0.56
C ARG A 263 -48.61 3.23 0.32
N LEU A 264 -48.04 3.52 1.50
CA LEU A 264 -48.53 4.58 2.38
C LEU A 264 -48.54 5.95 1.68
N ARG A 265 -47.53 6.25 0.86
CA ARG A 265 -47.45 7.52 0.11
C ARG A 265 -48.52 7.67 -0.97
N PHE A 266 -48.89 6.58 -1.64
CA PHE A 266 -49.98 6.61 -2.61
C PHE A 266 -51.34 6.83 -1.96
N GLU A 267 -51.53 6.33 -0.74
CA GLU A 267 -52.73 6.62 0.06
C GLU A 267 -52.82 8.13 0.39
N ASP A 268 -51.67 8.82 0.54
CA ASP A 268 -51.57 10.26 0.83
C ASP A 268 -51.46 11.18 -0.41
N GLY A 269 -51.41 10.65 -1.63
CA GLY A 269 -51.37 11.42 -2.88
C GLY A 269 -50.07 12.18 -3.17
N GLY A 270 -48.94 11.74 -2.61
CA GLY A 270 -47.64 12.40 -2.79
C GLY A 270 -46.88 12.03 -4.08
N THR A 271 -45.90 12.87 -4.47
CA THR A 271 -44.95 12.57 -5.55
C THR A 271 -43.98 11.45 -5.17
N VAL A 272 -43.50 10.69 -6.16
CA VAL A 272 -42.61 9.53 -5.98
C VAL A 272 -41.20 9.74 -6.56
N ASP A 273 -41.00 10.74 -7.41
CA ASP A 273 -39.67 11.02 -7.94
C ASP A 273 -38.76 11.47 -6.79
N PRO A 274 -37.60 10.81 -6.59
CA PRO A 274 -36.74 11.15 -5.48
C PRO A 274 -36.08 12.51 -5.76
N VAL A 275 -36.08 13.37 -4.75
CA VAL A 275 -35.37 14.66 -4.84
C VAL A 275 -33.87 14.51 -4.58
N VAL A 276 -33.39 13.30 -4.32
CA VAL A 276 -31.97 12.99 -4.09
C VAL A 276 -31.45 11.94 -5.07
N ALA A 277 -30.21 12.10 -5.51
CA ALA A 277 -29.54 11.20 -6.45
C ALA A 277 -28.01 11.22 -6.26
N LEU A 278 -27.34 10.18 -6.75
CA LEU A 278 -25.89 10.16 -6.94
C LEU A 278 -25.56 10.73 -8.34
N THR A 279 -24.97 11.92 -8.40
CA THR A 279 -24.60 12.62 -9.64
C THR A 279 -23.10 12.91 -9.63
N ASP A 280 -22.36 12.51 -10.68
CA ASP A 280 -20.90 12.68 -10.77
C ASP A 280 -20.14 12.19 -9.52
N GLY A 281 -20.62 11.08 -8.96
CA GLY A 281 -20.07 10.45 -7.76
C GLY A 281 -20.34 11.18 -6.44
N LYS A 282 -21.24 12.16 -6.43
CA LYS A 282 -21.66 12.89 -5.22
C LYS A 282 -23.15 12.79 -4.96
N VAL A 283 -23.53 12.79 -3.70
CA VAL A 283 -24.94 12.76 -3.32
C VAL A 283 -25.49 14.18 -3.37
N THR A 284 -26.46 14.40 -4.24
CA THR A 284 -27.04 15.72 -4.51
C THR A 284 -28.54 15.72 -4.27
N ALA A 285 -29.04 16.72 -3.56
CA ALA A 285 -30.47 16.98 -3.39
C ALA A 285 -30.95 18.14 -4.28
N GLN A 286 -32.22 18.11 -4.68
CA GLN A 286 -32.84 19.18 -5.45
C GLN A 286 -32.88 20.48 -4.61
N SER A 287 -32.42 21.57 -5.21
CA SER A 287 -32.32 22.87 -4.54
C SER A 287 -33.65 23.32 -3.92
N GLY A 288 -33.63 23.68 -2.63
CA GLY A 288 -34.80 24.17 -1.90
C GLY A 288 -35.75 23.07 -1.40
N THR A 289 -35.37 21.79 -1.51
CA THR A 289 -36.10 20.66 -0.95
C THR A 289 -35.27 19.98 0.14
N VAL A 290 -35.95 19.41 1.14
CA VAL A 290 -35.32 18.57 2.17
C VAL A 290 -35.70 17.12 1.84
N PRO A 291 -34.72 16.24 1.51
CA PRO A 291 -35.02 14.85 1.22
C PRO A 291 -35.74 14.18 2.39
N GLN A 292 -36.86 13.54 2.09
CA GLN A 292 -37.66 12.79 3.05
C GLN A 292 -37.24 11.33 3.05
N PHE A 293 -37.80 10.58 4.00
CA PHE A 293 -37.62 9.13 4.13
C PHE A 293 -37.69 8.39 2.77
N LEU A 294 -38.70 8.70 1.96
CA LEU A 294 -38.95 8.02 0.69
C LEU A 294 -37.93 8.37 -0.39
N ASP A 295 -37.40 9.59 -0.38
CA ASP A 295 -36.35 10.00 -1.31
C ASP A 295 -35.09 9.15 -1.08
N TRP A 296 -34.71 8.99 0.19
CA TRP A 296 -33.59 8.15 0.61
C TRP A 296 -33.82 6.66 0.32
N ALA A 297 -35.00 6.11 0.63
CA ALA A 297 -35.31 4.71 0.35
C ALA A 297 -35.30 4.41 -1.16
N THR A 298 -35.79 5.34 -1.99
CA THR A 298 -35.77 5.22 -3.45
C THR A 298 -34.34 5.27 -3.98
N MET A 299 -33.51 6.19 -3.48
CA MET A 299 -32.09 6.26 -3.83
C MET A 299 -31.35 4.98 -3.42
N ALA A 300 -31.58 4.46 -2.22
CA ALA A 300 -30.97 3.22 -1.75
C ALA A 300 -31.27 2.06 -2.72
N PHE A 301 -32.54 1.88 -3.08
CA PHE A 301 -32.94 0.81 -3.99
C PHE A 301 -32.37 0.99 -5.41
N ARG A 302 -32.33 2.22 -5.93
CA ARG A 302 -31.69 2.54 -7.21
C ARG A 302 -30.19 2.20 -7.22
N GLN A 303 -29.47 2.51 -6.16
CA GLN A 303 -28.03 2.25 -6.11
C GLN A 303 -27.74 0.77 -5.88
N LEU A 304 -28.62 0.02 -5.20
CA LEU A 304 -28.53 -1.44 -5.16
C LEU A 304 -28.70 -2.05 -6.56
N ALA A 305 -29.67 -1.59 -7.35
CA ALA A 305 -29.82 -2.03 -8.74
C ALA A 305 -28.61 -1.67 -9.61
N ALA A 306 -28.05 -0.46 -9.48
CA ALA A 306 -26.83 -0.07 -10.18
C ALA A 306 -25.60 -0.91 -9.77
N THR A 307 -25.52 -1.29 -8.49
CA THR A 307 -24.47 -2.19 -7.99
C THR A 307 -24.57 -3.58 -8.62
N GLU A 308 -25.79 -4.10 -8.81
CA GLU A 308 -26.02 -5.39 -9.49
C GLU A 308 -25.55 -5.33 -10.96
N ASP A 309 -25.78 -4.21 -11.65
CA ASP A 309 -25.29 -4.00 -13.02
C ASP A 309 -23.75 -4.04 -13.09
N LEU A 310 -23.07 -3.35 -12.15
CA LEU A 310 -21.60 -3.26 -12.08
C LEU A 310 -20.92 -4.54 -11.62
N ALA A 311 -21.53 -5.30 -10.69
CA ALA A 311 -20.91 -6.49 -10.10
C ALA A 311 -20.72 -7.65 -11.09
N GLY A 312 -21.40 -7.65 -12.23
CA GLY A 312 -21.32 -8.75 -13.19
C GLY A 312 -21.87 -10.05 -12.59
N SER A 313 -21.10 -11.14 -12.66
CA SER A 313 -21.42 -12.48 -12.12
C SER A 313 -20.66 -12.84 -10.84
N ASP A 314 -19.85 -11.92 -10.28
CA ASP A 314 -18.96 -12.21 -9.13
C ASP A 314 -19.61 -11.82 -7.79
N LEU A 315 -20.57 -12.64 -7.36
CA LEU A 315 -21.28 -12.45 -6.10
C LEU A 315 -20.38 -12.51 -4.84
N PRO A 316 -19.38 -13.41 -4.74
CA PRO A 316 -18.44 -13.41 -3.62
C PRO A 316 -17.68 -12.09 -3.46
N ARG A 317 -17.23 -11.48 -4.56
CA ARG A 317 -16.58 -10.16 -4.54
C ARG A 317 -17.55 -9.08 -4.05
N LEU A 318 -18.77 -9.06 -4.58
CA LEU A 318 -19.81 -8.11 -4.19
C LEU A 318 -20.14 -8.21 -2.69
N GLU A 319 -20.38 -9.42 -2.17
CA GLU A 319 -20.74 -9.61 -0.76
C GLU A 319 -19.60 -9.30 0.20
N ARG A 320 -18.34 -9.56 -0.21
CA ARG A 320 -17.17 -9.13 0.56
C ARG A 320 -17.12 -7.61 0.68
N LEU A 321 -17.27 -6.89 -0.43
CA LEU A 321 -17.25 -5.43 -0.44
C LEU A 321 -18.47 -4.84 0.30
N LEU A 322 -19.64 -5.48 0.17
CA LEU A 322 -20.82 -5.13 0.96
C LEU A 322 -20.52 -5.24 2.45
N CYS A 323 -19.96 -6.36 2.94
CA CYS A 323 -19.61 -6.52 4.34
C CYS A 323 -18.65 -5.43 4.83
N GLU A 324 -17.65 -5.07 4.03
CA GLU A 324 -16.74 -3.96 4.37
C GLU A 324 -17.50 -2.65 4.56
N VAL A 325 -18.48 -2.33 3.71
CA VAL A 325 -19.34 -1.14 3.86
C VAL A 325 -20.24 -1.27 5.09
N LEU A 326 -20.86 -2.43 5.31
CA LEU A 326 -21.74 -2.67 6.45
C LEU A 326 -21.00 -2.57 7.79
N ASP A 327 -19.75 -3.01 7.85
CA ASP A 327 -18.92 -2.95 9.05
C ASP A 327 -18.66 -1.50 9.50
N THR A 328 -18.69 -0.53 8.58
CA THR A 328 -18.61 0.90 8.89
C THR A 328 -19.87 1.48 9.50
N GLN A 329 -21.04 0.87 9.27
CA GLN A 329 -22.27 1.18 10.01
C GLN A 329 -22.34 0.39 11.32
N ALA A 330 -21.55 -0.67 11.43
CA ALA A 330 -21.47 -1.45 12.63
C ALA A 330 -20.36 -0.93 13.56
N HIS A 331 -19.18 -1.53 13.49
CA HIS A 331 -18.17 -1.46 14.55
C HIS A 331 -16.88 -0.74 14.13
N ARG A 332 -16.76 -0.33 12.86
CA ARG A 332 -15.57 0.35 12.33
C ARG A 332 -15.61 1.85 12.58
N LEU A 333 -15.63 2.24 13.87
CA LEU A 333 -15.50 3.64 14.30
C LEU A 333 -14.21 4.28 13.77
N ASP A 334 -13.15 3.48 13.62
CA ASP A 334 -11.88 3.90 13.02
C ASP A 334 -12.03 4.44 11.59
N ALA A 335 -12.91 3.84 10.77
CA ALA A 335 -13.18 4.32 9.41
C ALA A 335 -13.83 5.70 9.43
N TRP A 336 -14.71 5.98 10.40
CA TRP A 336 -15.31 7.29 10.60
C TRP A 336 -14.31 8.31 11.14
N MET A 337 -13.50 7.97 12.13
CA MET A 337 -12.49 8.89 12.67
C MET A 337 -11.45 9.29 11.60
N THR A 338 -10.99 8.33 10.80
CA THR A 338 -10.02 8.58 9.72
C THR A 338 -10.64 9.34 8.53
N SER A 339 -11.95 9.20 8.30
CA SER A 339 -12.65 9.89 7.19
C SER A 339 -12.49 11.41 7.19
N VAL A 340 -12.37 12.03 8.38
CA VAL A 340 -12.18 13.48 8.53
C VAL A 340 -10.80 13.90 7.98
N ALA A 341 -9.76 13.14 8.31
CA ALA A 341 -8.42 13.35 7.75
C ALA A 341 -8.38 13.04 6.24
N THR A 342 -9.09 12.01 5.80
CA THR A 342 -9.26 11.65 4.38
C THR A 342 -9.89 12.78 3.58
N ALA A 343 -10.99 13.37 4.07
CA ALA A 343 -11.68 14.47 3.40
C ALA A 343 -10.77 15.69 3.21
N ARG A 344 -10.03 16.05 4.27
CA ARG A 344 -9.03 17.13 4.20
C ARG A 344 -7.92 16.83 3.22
N LEU A 345 -7.39 15.61 3.22
CA LEU A 345 -6.36 15.19 2.28
C LEU A 345 -6.86 15.23 0.83
N ALA A 346 -8.09 14.77 0.57
CA ALA A 346 -8.72 14.81 -0.74
C ALA A 346 -8.85 16.26 -1.24
N ARG A 347 -9.30 17.18 -0.38
CA ARG A 347 -9.39 18.60 -0.71
C ARG A 347 -8.02 19.24 -0.97
N LEU A 348 -7.04 18.99 -0.11
CA LEU A 348 -5.67 19.53 -0.29
C LEU A 348 -5.05 19.09 -1.63
N ARG A 349 -5.33 17.84 -2.05
CA ARG A 349 -4.92 17.32 -3.36
C ARG A 349 -5.71 17.97 -4.51
N GLY A 350 -7.02 18.15 -4.34
CA GLY A 350 -7.86 18.82 -5.34
C GLY A 350 -7.51 20.29 -5.55
N ASP A 351 -7.19 21.03 -4.49
CA ASP A 351 -6.83 22.46 -4.55
C ASP A 351 -5.46 22.69 -5.22
N ARG A 352 -4.54 21.72 -5.09
CA ARG A 352 -3.20 21.76 -5.72
C ARG A 352 -2.77 20.37 -6.23
N PRO A 353 -3.27 19.95 -7.40
CA PRO A 353 -3.00 18.61 -7.95
C PRO A 353 -1.52 18.42 -8.32
N ASP A 354 -0.85 19.48 -8.79
CA ASP A 354 0.57 19.45 -9.22
C ASP A 354 1.55 19.90 -8.12
N GLY A 355 1.05 20.13 -6.90
CA GLY A 355 1.85 20.63 -5.78
C GLY A 355 2.69 19.54 -5.11
N THR A 356 3.91 19.87 -4.70
CA THR A 356 4.66 19.02 -3.76
C THR A 356 4.14 19.28 -2.34
N HIS A 357 3.52 18.27 -1.73
CA HIS A 357 3.06 18.33 -0.35
C HIS A 357 4.11 17.70 0.58
N LEU A 358 4.55 18.44 1.60
CA LEU A 358 5.46 17.93 2.63
C LEU A 358 4.65 17.47 3.84
N GLY A 359 4.73 16.18 4.15
CA GLY A 359 4.17 15.60 5.38
C GLY A 359 5.26 15.41 6.43
N ALA A 360 4.95 15.73 7.69
CA ALA A 360 5.78 15.35 8.84
C ALA A 360 5.08 14.21 9.60
N TYR A 361 5.85 13.25 10.09
CA TYR A 361 5.36 12.19 10.97
C TYR A 361 6.17 12.17 12.25
N GLY A 362 5.52 11.76 13.35
CA GLY A 362 6.13 11.59 14.66
C GLY A 362 5.63 10.30 15.30
N TRP A 363 6.39 9.78 16.25
CA TRP A 363 6.03 8.59 17.01
C TRP A 363 5.75 9.02 18.44
N VAL A 364 4.62 8.59 18.99
CA VAL A 364 4.33 8.75 20.41
C VAL A 364 4.71 7.45 21.09
N THR A 365 5.63 7.52 22.04
CA THR A 365 6.02 6.40 22.90
C THR A 365 5.44 6.59 24.30
N ASP A 366 5.42 5.52 25.09
CA ASP A 366 5.11 5.58 26.53
C ASP A 366 3.69 6.08 26.86
N LEU A 367 2.71 5.73 26.01
CA LEU A 367 1.29 5.98 26.29
C LEU A 367 0.89 5.32 27.61
N GLN A 368 0.37 6.13 28.55
CA GLN A 368 -0.18 5.64 29.80
C GLN A 368 -1.71 5.62 29.75
N PRO A 369 -2.37 4.64 30.41
CA PRO A 369 -3.82 4.64 30.56
C PRO A 369 -4.30 5.93 31.21
N ARG A 370 -5.40 6.50 30.70
CA ARG A 370 -6.06 7.64 31.35
C ARG A 370 -6.68 7.18 32.67
N ASP A 371 -6.47 7.95 33.73
CA ASP A 371 -7.13 7.73 35.01
C ASP A 371 -8.61 8.15 34.90
N TRP A 372 -9.52 7.17 34.96
CA TRP A 372 -10.97 7.35 34.77
C TRP A 372 -11.63 8.19 35.88
N THR A 373 -10.88 8.53 36.94
CA THR A 373 -11.33 9.46 37.99
C THR A 373 -11.21 10.93 37.58
N GLN A 374 -10.50 11.24 36.48
CA GLN A 374 -10.45 12.58 35.92
C GLN A 374 -11.72 12.83 35.08
N PRO A 375 -12.40 13.99 35.26
CA PRO A 375 -13.54 14.33 34.43
C PRO A 375 -13.15 14.30 32.94
N SER A 376 -14.11 13.90 32.09
CA SER A 376 -13.99 14.07 30.65
C SER A 376 -13.65 15.52 30.34
N VAL A 377 -12.73 15.75 29.40
CA VAL A 377 -12.41 17.12 28.98
C VAL A 377 -13.72 17.75 28.46
N PRO A 378 -14.13 18.95 28.92
CA PRO A 378 -15.33 19.59 28.42
C PRO A 378 -15.23 19.81 26.91
N THR A 379 -16.30 19.44 26.19
CA THR A 379 -16.35 19.40 24.72
C THR A 379 -16.97 20.64 24.08
N ASP A 380 -17.16 21.74 24.84
CA ASP A 380 -17.75 22.97 24.32
C ASP A 380 -16.87 24.20 24.63
N PRO A 381 -16.49 25.04 23.64
CA PRO A 381 -15.80 26.30 23.90
C PRO A 381 -16.69 27.36 24.57
N GLU A 382 -18.01 27.15 24.68
CA GLU A 382 -18.92 28.06 25.40
C GLU A 382 -18.99 27.79 26.93
N ASP A 383 -18.58 26.61 27.40
CA ASP A 383 -18.54 26.27 28.83
C ASP A 383 -17.35 26.87 29.58
N ALA A 384 -16.45 27.57 28.89
CA ALA A 384 -15.36 28.33 29.52
C ALA A 384 -15.79 29.75 29.96
N GLY A 385 -17.04 30.15 29.71
CA GLY A 385 -17.47 31.56 29.75
C GLY A 385 -18.63 31.92 30.69
N GLN A 386 -19.13 31.02 31.55
CA GLN A 386 -20.28 31.33 32.43
C GLN A 386 -20.07 30.97 33.90
N ASP A 387 -18.87 31.21 34.44
CA ASP A 387 -18.69 31.34 35.89
C ASP A 387 -18.04 32.70 36.20
N GLY A 388 -18.80 33.77 35.93
CA GLY A 388 -18.39 35.15 36.16
C GLY A 388 -19.58 36.10 36.24
N GLU A 389 -20.03 36.35 37.47
CA GLU A 389 -20.87 37.48 37.91
C GLU A 389 -22.39 37.46 37.59
N ALA A 390 -23.18 37.01 38.57
CA ALA A 390 -24.37 37.67 39.14
C ALA A 390 -24.98 36.71 40.17
N GLY A 391 -25.46 37.04 41.35
CA GLY A 391 -25.74 38.29 42.05
C GLY A 391 -26.48 37.87 43.33
N GLU A 392 -26.34 38.68 44.38
CA GLU A 392 -26.94 38.47 45.70
C GLU A 392 -28.45 38.20 45.66
N ASN A 393 -28.91 37.36 46.60
CA ASN A 393 -30.30 37.12 47.07
C ASN A 393 -31.09 35.93 46.45
N ALA A 394 -31.13 34.80 47.18
CA ALA A 394 -32.37 34.07 47.49
C ALA A 394 -32.14 33.05 48.63
N GLU A 395 -33.05 33.05 49.61
CA GLU A 395 -33.07 32.30 50.87
C GLU A 395 -33.40 30.79 50.75
N PRO A 396 -33.27 29.99 51.83
CA PRO A 396 -33.41 28.53 51.81
C PRO A 396 -34.80 28.04 52.24
N GLN A 397 -35.39 27.06 51.55
CA GLN A 397 -36.57 26.29 51.98
C GLN A 397 -36.41 24.84 51.52
N SER A 398 -36.10 23.87 52.38
CA SER A 398 -36.95 23.15 53.35
C SER A 398 -37.77 22.01 52.73
N ASN A 399 -37.29 20.78 52.95
CA ASN A 399 -38.01 19.63 53.53
C ASN A 399 -39.41 19.28 52.96
N GLU A 400 -39.51 18.19 52.21
CA GLU A 400 -40.75 17.40 52.12
C GLU A 400 -40.49 15.92 51.73
N GLN A 401 -40.87 15.04 52.65
CA GLN A 401 -41.19 13.60 52.50
C GLN A 401 -42.72 13.48 52.75
N PRO A 402 -43.39 12.32 52.58
CA PRO A 402 -43.40 11.26 51.56
C PRO A 402 -44.87 11.09 51.01
N PRO A 403 -45.35 9.92 50.49
CA PRO A 403 -45.84 8.91 51.43
C PRO A 403 -45.60 7.43 51.05
N ASP A 404 -45.53 6.69 52.15
CA ASP A 404 -45.61 5.25 52.37
C ASP A 404 -47.07 4.77 52.24
N ASP A 405 -47.27 3.59 51.66
CA ASP A 405 -48.49 2.78 51.83
C ASP A 405 -48.05 1.38 52.29
N GLY A 406 -48.19 1.16 53.60
CA GLY A 406 -47.95 -0.11 54.28
C GLY A 406 -48.96 -1.20 53.92
N GLN A 407 -48.63 -2.49 54.08
CA GLN A 407 -48.65 -3.29 55.32
C GLN A 407 -49.45 -4.59 54.99
N PRO A 408 -49.45 -5.68 55.79
CA PRO A 408 -48.45 -6.17 56.75
C PRO A 408 -48.28 -7.73 56.82
N GLN A 409 -47.21 -8.15 57.52
CA GLN A 409 -47.18 -9.14 58.62
C GLN A 409 -47.33 -10.68 58.45
N ASP A 410 -46.30 -11.36 59.02
CA ASP A 410 -46.33 -12.36 60.11
C ASP A 410 -45.98 -13.84 59.86
N GLY A 411 -45.11 -14.35 60.75
CA GLY A 411 -44.87 -15.76 61.12
C GLY A 411 -43.41 -16.22 60.92
N GLU A 412 -42.47 -16.02 61.86
CA GLU A 412 -42.15 -16.92 63.01
C GLU A 412 -41.98 -18.39 62.58
N GLU A 413 -40.94 -19.17 62.91
CA GLU A 413 -40.00 -19.19 64.03
C GLU A 413 -39.01 -20.38 63.79
N ARG A 414 -37.74 -20.27 64.23
CA ARG A 414 -36.97 -21.24 65.08
C ARG A 414 -35.44 -21.15 64.92
N HIS A 415 -34.86 -20.30 65.76
CA HIS A 415 -34.02 -20.59 66.94
C HIS A 415 -32.75 -21.48 66.90
N ASP A 416 -31.70 -20.86 67.48
CA ASP A 416 -30.63 -21.36 68.38
C ASP A 416 -29.26 -21.73 67.75
N ASN A 417 -28.09 -21.28 68.24
CA ASN A 417 -27.72 -20.36 69.31
C ASN A 417 -26.19 -20.06 69.28
N GLU A 418 -25.77 -19.11 70.14
CA GLU A 418 -24.42 -18.86 70.71
C GLU A 418 -23.51 -17.74 70.12
N GLU A 419 -23.81 -16.52 70.59
CA GLU A 419 -22.97 -15.59 71.40
C GLU A 419 -21.72 -14.86 70.82
N SER A 420 -21.89 -13.53 70.69
CA SER A 420 -20.89 -12.44 70.51
C SER A 420 -20.28 -11.96 71.86
N PRO A 421 -19.21 -11.11 71.92
CA PRO A 421 -19.40 -9.66 71.70
C PRO A 421 -18.20 -8.84 71.11
N GLU A 422 -18.59 -7.76 70.40
CA GLU A 422 -18.05 -6.38 70.39
C GLU A 422 -16.53 -6.11 70.32
N ASP A 423 -16.04 -5.59 69.18
CA ASP A 423 -15.90 -4.14 68.89
C ASP A 423 -14.92 -3.92 67.72
N GLY A 424 -15.34 -3.17 66.70
CA GLY A 424 -14.48 -2.77 65.59
C GLY A 424 -15.26 -2.50 64.31
N GLN A 425 -15.34 -1.22 63.95
CA GLN A 425 -15.95 -0.71 62.71
C GLN A 425 -15.60 -1.58 61.48
N PRO A 426 -16.56 -1.91 60.59
CA PRO A 426 -16.22 -2.55 59.34
C PRO A 426 -15.45 -1.55 58.47
N GLN A 427 -14.15 -1.80 58.35
CA GLN A 427 -13.32 -1.29 57.27
C GLN A 427 -14.03 -1.56 55.95
N GLN A 428 -14.11 -0.51 55.11
CA GLN A 428 -14.48 -0.65 53.71
C GLN A 428 -13.60 -1.73 53.08
N ASN A 429 -14.20 -2.88 52.75
CA ASN A 429 -13.54 -3.93 51.99
C ASN A 429 -13.07 -3.34 50.66
N GLY A 430 -11.75 -3.24 50.52
CA GLY A 430 -11.10 -2.80 49.30
C GLY A 430 -11.52 -3.67 48.13
N ARG A 431 -12.03 -3.03 47.07
CA ARG A 431 -11.99 -3.61 45.73
C ARG A 431 -10.52 -3.96 45.44
N PRO A 432 -10.20 -5.15 44.90
CA PRO A 432 -8.86 -5.41 44.41
C PRO A 432 -8.50 -4.31 43.43
N ARG A 433 -7.34 -3.68 43.63
CA ARG A 433 -6.74 -2.78 42.62
C ARG A 433 -6.52 -3.64 41.38
N GLU A 434 -7.43 -3.55 40.42
CA GLU A 434 -7.19 -4.02 39.06
C GLU A 434 -6.13 -3.09 38.47
N THR A 435 -4.88 -3.46 38.68
CA THR A 435 -3.75 -2.93 37.92
C THR A 435 -3.99 -3.40 36.49
N ASN A 436 -4.38 -2.48 35.62
CA ASN A 436 -4.71 -2.78 34.24
C ASN A 436 -3.37 -3.01 33.50
N ASP A 437 -2.86 -4.24 33.54
CA ASP A 437 -1.49 -4.60 33.14
C ASP A 437 -1.26 -4.62 31.61
N GLY A 438 -2.08 -3.93 30.83
CA GLY A 438 -1.95 -3.75 29.37
C GLY A 438 -2.17 -5.02 28.52
N TYR A 439 -2.17 -4.83 27.20
CA TYR A 439 -2.37 -5.88 26.19
C TYR A 439 -1.05 -6.25 25.50
N LEU A 440 -0.82 -7.54 25.25
CA LEU A 440 0.29 -8.04 24.42
C LEU A 440 -0.26 -8.51 23.07
N VAL A 441 0.16 -7.84 22.00
CA VAL A 441 -0.20 -8.24 20.62
C VAL A 441 0.83 -9.25 20.13
N ALA A 442 0.36 -10.39 19.61
CA ALA A 442 1.23 -11.45 19.11
C ALA A 442 0.90 -11.82 17.65
N PRO A 443 1.89 -12.16 16.80
CA PRO A 443 1.68 -12.47 15.37
C PRO A 443 0.87 -13.74 15.06
N SER A 444 0.63 -14.61 16.05
CA SER A 444 -0.11 -15.87 15.90
C SER A 444 -0.49 -16.43 17.28
N MET A 445 -1.38 -17.43 17.30
CA MET A 445 -1.73 -18.20 18.51
C MET A 445 -0.49 -18.70 19.25
N HIS A 446 0.46 -19.26 18.51
CA HIS A 446 1.68 -19.82 19.08
C HIS A 446 2.52 -18.76 19.80
N HIS A 447 2.71 -17.62 19.16
CA HIS A 447 3.40 -16.47 19.76
C HIS A 447 2.62 -15.91 20.97
N ALA A 448 1.29 -15.90 20.92
CA ALA A 448 0.45 -15.43 22.02
C ALA A 448 0.60 -16.31 23.26
N THR A 449 0.53 -17.63 23.10
CA THR A 449 0.72 -18.59 24.20
C THR A 449 2.16 -18.52 24.75
N THR A 450 3.15 -18.34 23.88
CA THR A 450 4.55 -18.14 24.29
C THR A 450 4.70 -16.90 25.18
N ALA A 451 4.14 -15.76 24.75
CA ALA A 451 4.17 -14.52 25.51
C ALA A 451 3.42 -14.63 26.84
N ALA A 452 2.29 -15.34 26.87
CA ALA A 452 1.53 -15.58 28.10
C ALA A 452 2.32 -16.42 29.12
N VAL A 453 3.05 -17.45 28.67
CA VAL A 453 3.90 -18.27 29.56
C VAL A 453 5.08 -17.45 30.10
N LEU A 454 5.76 -16.67 29.25
CA LEU A 454 6.86 -15.79 29.69
C LEU A 454 6.37 -14.74 30.71
N ARG A 455 5.22 -14.12 30.43
CA ARG A 455 4.58 -13.16 31.35
C ARG A 455 4.17 -13.80 32.68
N SER A 456 3.63 -15.02 32.63
CA SER A 456 3.31 -15.76 33.86
C SER A 456 4.57 -16.06 34.67
N GLY A 457 5.68 -16.39 33.99
CA GLY A 457 7.00 -16.50 34.60
C GLY A 457 7.39 -15.20 35.30
N TRP A 458 7.34 -14.06 34.61
CA TRP A 458 7.66 -12.74 35.16
C TRP A 458 6.81 -12.35 36.39
N LEU A 459 5.50 -12.59 36.35
CA LEU A 459 4.60 -12.27 37.47
C LEU A 459 4.82 -13.17 38.70
N SER A 460 5.25 -14.42 38.50
CA SER A 460 5.35 -15.42 39.56
C SER A 460 6.75 -15.62 40.12
N HIS A 461 7.80 -15.19 39.41
CA HIS A 461 9.18 -15.36 39.86
C HIS A 461 9.60 -14.33 40.91
N THR A 462 10.40 -14.79 41.87
CA THR A 462 10.97 -13.92 42.92
C THR A 462 12.01 -12.93 42.38
N ASP A 463 12.65 -13.30 41.27
CA ASP A 463 13.55 -12.43 40.50
C ASP A 463 12.86 -12.08 39.18
N GLN A 464 12.23 -10.91 39.14
CA GLN A 464 11.49 -10.46 37.96
C GLN A 464 12.40 -10.20 36.76
N GLN A 465 13.70 -9.91 36.98
CA GLN A 465 14.63 -9.64 35.88
C GLN A 465 14.88 -10.88 35.02
N ALA A 466 14.77 -12.08 35.57
CA ALA A 466 14.99 -13.34 34.83
C ALA A 466 13.94 -13.63 33.73
N PHE A 467 12.80 -12.95 33.75
CA PHE A 467 11.71 -13.10 32.77
C PHE A 467 11.30 -11.77 32.15
N ASP A 468 12.11 -10.71 32.30
CA ASP A 468 11.90 -9.41 31.67
C ASP A 468 12.40 -9.43 30.22
N ILE A 469 11.73 -10.23 29.38
CA ILE A 469 12.19 -10.53 28.02
C ILE A 469 12.01 -9.32 27.09
N ASP A 470 13.09 -8.80 26.51
CA ASP A 470 13.05 -7.71 25.52
C ASP A 470 13.45 -8.18 24.11
N LEU A 471 12.43 -8.40 23.26
CA LEU A 471 12.56 -8.74 21.84
C LEU A 471 12.44 -7.53 20.89
N ARG A 472 12.83 -6.33 21.30
CA ARG A 472 12.88 -5.17 20.39
C ARG A 472 13.75 -5.45 19.18
N ALA A 473 13.38 -4.87 18.03
CA ALA A 473 14.00 -5.15 16.73
C ALA A 473 15.51 -4.84 16.67
N ASN A 474 16.01 -3.86 17.45
CA ASN A 474 17.45 -3.63 17.58
C ASN A 474 18.13 -4.76 18.35
N ARG A 475 17.59 -5.19 19.50
CA ARG A 475 18.13 -6.29 20.33
C ARG A 475 18.16 -7.60 19.56
N VAL A 476 17.06 -7.98 18.90
CA VAL A 476 16.98 -9.19 18.08
C VAL A 476 18.03 -9.18 16.95
N ARG A 477 18.20 -8.06 16.23
CA ARG A 477 19.23 -7.97 15.18
C ARG A 477 20.65 -8.13 15.74
N ARG A 478 20.92 -7.58 16.92
CA ARG A 478 22.22 -7.73 17.60
C ARG A 478 22.46 -9.18 18.01
N ALA A 479 21.46 -9.81 18.62
CA ALA A 479 21.52 -11.21 19.03
C ALA A 479 21.77 -12.14 17.84
N LEU A 480 21.02 -11.98 16.75
CA LEU A 480 21.19 -12.76 15.52
C LEU A 480 22.59 -12.58 14.91
N ALA A 481 23.12 -11.35 14.86
CA ALA A 481 24.47 -11.10 14.36
C ALA A 481 25.56 -11.77 15.20
N LEU A 482 25.41 -11.79 16.53
CA LEU A 482 26.33 -12.52 17.43
C LEU A 482 26.24 -14.03 17.21
N VAL A 483 25.02 -14.58 17.14
CA VAL A 483 24.79 -16.00 16.88
C VAL A 483 25.41 -16.44 15.54
N ASP A 484 25.17 -15.68 14.47
CA ASP A 484 25.74 -15.97 13.14
C ASP A 484 27.27 -15.87 13.12
N GLY A 485 27.84 -14.92 13.86
CA GLY A 485 29.28 -14.80 14.05
C GLY A 485 29.90 -16.03 14.73
N ILE A 486 29.27 -16.51 15.81
CA ILE A 486 29.70 -17.71 16.53
C ILE A 486 29.60 -18.96 15.63
N ARG A 487 28.49 -19.11 14.90
CA ARG A 487 28.32 -20.21 13.94
C ARG A 487 29.37 -20.19 12.82
N SER A 488 29.85 -19.00 12.45
CA SER A 488 30.91 -18.82 11.46
C SER A 488 32.32 -19.10 12.03
N GLY A 489 32.43 -19.60 13.26
CA GLY A 489 33.68 -19.98 13.91
C GLY A 489 34.41 -18.84 14.61
N GLN A 490 33.77 -17.69 14.82
CA GLN A 490 34.36 -16.58 15.58
C GLN A 490 34.11 -16.77 17.08
N SER A 491 35.10 -16.48 17.91
CA SER A 491 34.91 -16.47 19.37
C SER A 491 34.00 -15.32 19.81
N LEU A 492 33.16 -15.53 20.83
CA LEU A 492 32.34 -14.47 21.44
C LEU A 492 33.19 -13.27 21.89
N GLY A 493 34.35 -13.52 22.51
CA GLY A 493 35.30 -12.47 22.91
C GLY A 493 35.73 -11.56 21.76
N ALA A 494 36.05 -12.13 20.59
CA ALA A 494 36.38 -11.34 19.39
C ALA A 494 35.19 -10.54 18.84
N LEU A 495 33.99 -11.13 18.80
CA LEU A 495 32.78 -10.45 18.29
C LEU A 495 32.41 -9.23 19.15
N LEU A 496 32.44 -9.40 20.48
CA LEU A 496 32.22 -8.30 21.42
C LEU A 496 33.35 -7.26 21.34
N GLY A 497 34.59 -7.71 21.16
CA GLY A 497 35.75 -6.83 20.96
C GLY A 497 35.64 -5.95 19.71
N TYR A 498 35.29 -6.51 18.56
CA TYR A 498 35.08 -5.75 17.32
C TYR A 498 33.98 -4.69 17.49
N ARG A 499 32.92 -5.03 18.23
CA ARG A 499 31.81 -4.12 18.52
C ARG A 499 32.27 -2.97 19.40
N LEU A 500 33.03 -3.24 20.45
CA LEU A 500 33.60 -2.23 21.33
C LEU A 500 34.54 -1.28 20.56
N GLU A 501 35.48 -1.83 19.80
CA GLU A 501 36.45 -1.01 19.05
C GLU A 501 35.78 -0.14 18.00
N ARG A 502 34.74 -0.64 17.32
CA ARG A 502 33.92 0.16 16.41
C ARG A 502 33.17 1.26 17.16
N GLY A 503 32.55 0.94 18.30
CA GLY A 503 31.86 1.92 19.13
C GLY A 503 32.80 3.02 19.63
N LEU A 504 34.03 2.66 20.03
CA LEU A 504 35.07 3.60 20.42
C LEU A 504 35.49 4.49 19.24
N HIS A 505 35.66 3.91 18.04
CA HIS A 505 35.99 4.66 16.83
C HIS A 505 34.89 5.65 16.44
N ASP A 506 33.63 5.20 16.40
CA ASP A 506 32.47 6.03 16.05
C ASP A 506 32.26 7.16 17.07
N ALA A 507 32.60 6.93 18.34
CA ALA A 507 32.60 7.95 19.40
C ALA A 507 33.87 8.83 19.45
N GLN A 508 34.80 8.66 18.50
CA GLN A 508 36.09 9.39 18.45
C GLN A 508 37.00 9.17 19.68
N LEU A 509 36.91 7.98 20.29
CA LEU A 509 37.67 7.54 21.46
C LEU A 509 38.81 6.57 21.10
N ASP A 510 39.36 6.64 19.88
CA ASP A 510 40.40 5.74 19.35
C ASP A 510 41.60 5.56 20.29
N GLN A 511 41.95 6.60 21.04
CA GLN A 511 43.05 6.58 21.99
C GLN A 511 42.87 5.57 23.14
N LEU A 512 41.64 5.10 23.42
CA LEU A 512 41.39 4.07 24.44
C LEU A 512 41.60 2.65 23.91
N ILE A 513 41.55 2.43 22.58
CA ILE A 513 41.61 1.08 21.97
C ILE A 513 42.88 0.34 22.40
N SER A 514 44.02 1.02 22.39
CA SER A 514 45.31 0.41 22.79
C SER A 514 45.33 -0.06 24.25
N ALA A 515 44.70 0.70 25.16
CA ALA A 515 44.61 0.36 26.58
C ALA A 515 43.66 -0.83 26.81
N PHE A 516 42.52 -0.87 26.12
CA PHE A 516 41.60 -2.00 26.18
C PHE A 516 42.23 -3.29 25.63
N ARG A 517 42.97 -3.23 24.52
CA ARG A 517 43.68 -4.40 23.96
C ARG A 517 44.78 -4.90 24.91
N ALA A 518 45.48 -3.99 25.58
CA ALA A 518 46.52 -4.35 26.54
C ALA A 518 45.95 -4.93 27.84
N GLY A 519 44.81 -4.42 28.31
CA GLY A 519 44.15 -4.91 29.53
C GLY A 519 43.42 -6.25 29.33
N TYR A 520 42.85 -6.48 28.14
CA TYR A 520 42.09 -7.68 27.80
C TYR A 520 42.56 -8.26 26.46
N PRO A 521 43.73 -8.92 26.43
CA PRO A 521 44.24 -9.55 25.22
C PRO A 521 43.44 -10.81 24.87
N ASN A 522 43.13 -11.01 23.58
CA ASN A 522 42.44 -12.21 23.11
C ASN A 522 43.45 -13.36 22.94
N ALA A 523 43.25 -14.48 23.65
CA ALA A 523 44.17 -15.59 23.65
C ALA A 523 44.09 -16.41 22.35
N HIS A 524 45.15 -16.39 21.53
CA HIS A 524 45.24 -17.29 20.38
C HIS A 524 45.42 -18.76 20.83
N VAL A 525 44.54 -19.65 20.38
CA VAL A 525 44.78 -21.10 20.41
C VAL A 525 45.71 -21.46 19.26
N VAL A 526 47.02 -21.31 19.46
CA VAL A 526 48.03 -21.93 18.59
C VAL A 526 48.87 -22.86 19.44
N ASP A 527 48.88 -24.15 19.08
CA ASP A 527 49.69 -25.17 19.72
C ASP A 527 51.18 -24.75 19.70
N PRO A 528 51.83 -24.57 20.86
CA PRO A 528 53.20 -24.06 20.95
C PRO A 528 54.22 -24.94 20.23
N GLU A 529 53.90 -26.21 19.92
CA GLU A 529 54.80 -27.14 19.23
C GLU A 529 54.59 -27.21 17.70
N ALA A 530 53.64 -26.46 17.13
CA ALA A 530 53.38 -26.47 15.68
C ALA A 530 54.51 -25.79 14.87
N PRO A 531 54.95 -26.36 13.73
CA PRO A 531 55.89 -25.68 12.81
C PRO A 531 55.28 -24.36 12.31
N HIS A 532 56.09 -23.30 12.22
CA HIS A 532 55.68 -21.91 11.89
C HIS A 532 54.86 -21.15 12.94
N SER A 533 54.77 -21.64 14.19
CA SER A 533 54.05 -20.94 15.27
C SER A 533 54.58 -19.53 15.59
N GLN A 534 55.85 -19.22 15.26
CA GLN A 534 56.46 -17.90 15.46
C GLN A 534 56.04 -16.88 14.37
N GLU A 535 55.98 -17.31 13.10
CA GLU A 535 55.55 -16.47 11.97
C GLU A 535 54.04 -16.23 12.01
N ALA A 536 53.25 -17.24 12.41
CA ALA A 536 51.82 -17.11 12.67
C ALA A 536 51.52 -16.13 13.81
N ARG A 537 52.25 -16.21 14.94
CA ARG A 537 52.13 -15.24 16.05
C ARG A 537 52.43 -13.80 15.63
N THR A 538 53.41 -13.59 14.75
CA THR A 538 53.84 -12.24 14.32
C THR A 538 52.89 -11.63 13.28
N ALA A 539 52.28 -12.44 12.40
CA ALA A 539 51.26 -12.01 11.46
C ALA A 539 49.88 -11.75 12.13
N MET A 540 49.59 -12.45 13.24
CA MET A 540 48.34 -12.32 14.00
C MET A 540 48.38 -11.16 15.02
N ALA A 541 49.54 -10.81 15.58
CA ALA A 541 49.71 -9.65 16.48
C ALA A 541 49.32 -8.29 15.86
N VAL A 542 49.22 -8.20 14.53
CA VAL A 542 48.74 -7.00 13.80
C VAL A 542 47.20 -6.93 13.75
N ARG A 543 46.51 -8.02 14.11
CA ARG A 543 45.04 -8.18 14.11
C ARG A 543 44.43 -8.38 15.50
N ASP A 544 45.19 -8.17 16.57
CA ASP A 544 44.68 -8.35 17.93
C ASP A 544 43.55 -7.35 18.22
N VAL A 545 42.43 -7.89 18.68
CA VAL A 545 41.20 -7.19 19.06
C VAL A 545 40.96 -7.48 20.53
N VAL A 546 40.34 -6.53 21.25
CA VAL A 546 39.97 -6.71 22.67
C VAL A 546 39.22 -8.02 22.88
N ASP A 547 39.56 -8.78 23.92
CA ASP A 547 38.69 -9.85 24.41
C ASP A 547 37.49 -9.24 25.14
N GLY A 548 36.42 -8.99 24.39
CA GLY A 548 35.21 -8.37 24.93
C GLY A 548 34.49 -9.26 25.95
N GLN A 549 34.72 -10.58 25.97
CA GLN A 549 34.14 -11.48 26.95
C GLN A 549 34.88 -11.38 28.29
N ALA A 550 36.22 -11.37 28.25
CA ALA A 550 37.04 -11.17 29.44
C ALA A 550 36.79 -9.78 30.07
N LEU A 551 36.68 -8.74 29.23
CA LEU A 551 36.30 -7.40 29.68
C LEU A 551 34.94 -7.38 30.36
N LEU A 552 33.91 -7.97 29.73
CA LEU A 552 32.56 -7.98 30.28
C LEU A 552 32.49 -8.70 31.62
N ALA A 553 33.16 -9.85 31.74
CA ALA A 553 33.23 -10.61 32.99
C ALA A 553 33.87 -9.80 34.14
N ASP A 554 34.95 -9.08 33.86
CA ASP A 554 35.65 -8.23 34.84
C ASP A 554 34.80 -7.02 35.22
N TRP A 555 34.14 -6.39 34.23
CA TRP A 555 33.24 -5.25 34.42
C TRP A 555 32.01 -5.59 35.27
N THR A 556 31.36 -6.73 35.03
CA THR A 556 30.22 -7.19 35.85
C THR A 556 30.69 -7.53 37.27
N ALA A 557 31.87 -8.15 37.45
CA ALA A 557 32.41 -8.46 38.77
C ALA A 557 32.71 -7.21 39.61
N HIS A 558 33.03 -6.09 38.96
CA HIS A 558 33.32 -4.80 39.59
C HIS A 558 32.13 -3.81 39.53
N GLY A 559 30.90 -4.32 39.45
CA GLY A 559 29.68 -3.50 39.62
C GLY A 559 29.44 -2.48 38.51
N GLY A 560 29.97 -2.72 37.31
CA GLY A 560 29.67 -1.92 36.12
C GLY A 560 30.49 -0.62 35.99
N GLN A 561 31.61 -0.48 36.70
CA GLN A 561 32.45 0.73 36.63
C GLN A 561 33.82 0.45 36.00
N LEU A 562 34.11 1.11 34.88
CA LEU A 562 35.40 0.99 34.19
C LEU A 562 36.59 1.50 35.02
N GLN A 563 36.35 2.45 35.94
CA GLN A 563 37.38 2.99 36.83
C GLN A 563 37.88 1.99 37.89
N ASP A 564 37.13 0.90 38.12
CA ASP A 564 37.46 -0.10 39.14
C ASP A 564 38.18 -1.31 38.55
N LEU A 565 38.41 -1.31 37.24
CA LEU A 565 39.11 -2.37 36.52
C LEU A 565 40.62 -2.16 36.56
N ASP A 566 41.33 -2.81 37.48
CA ASP A 566 42.79 -2.72 37.62
C ASP A 566 43.53 -3.11 36.32
N SER A 567 43.02 -4.13 35.62
CA SER A 567 43.55 -4.63 34.33
C SER A 567 43.53 -3.56 33.24
N LEU A 568 42.54 -2.67 33.26
CA LEU A 568 42.38 -1.56 32.32
C LEU A 568 43.08 -0.29 32.80
N THR A 569 42.87 0.09 34.06
CA THR A 569 43.33 1.36 34.62
C THR A 569 44.85 1.44 34.79
N SER A 570 45.52 0.29 34.87
CA SER A 570 46.99 0.20 34.82
C SER A 570 47.59 0.48 33.43
N GLN A 571 46.79 0.43 32.37
CA GLN A 571 47.21 0.67 30.98
C GLN A 571 46.91 2.10 30.50
N LEU A 572 46.22 2.91 31.31
CA LEU A 572 45.77 4.26 30.95
C LEU A 572 46.73 5.34 31.44
N THR A 573 46.95 6.36 30.61
CA THR A 573 47.60 7.61 31.00
C THR A 573 46.64 8.54 31.74
N ASP A 574 47.18 9.52 32.48
CA ASP A 574 46.38 10.52 33.21
C ASP A 574 45.44 11.32 32.29
N ALA A 575 45.80 11.48 31.01
CA ALA A 575 44.98 12.16 30.01
C ALA A 575 43.81 11.30 29.50
N GLN A 576 43.91 9.97 29.56
CA GLN A 576 42.88 9.04 29.08
C GLN A 576 41.84 8.70 30.16
N ARG A 577 42.20 8.77 31.44
CA ARG A 577 41.33 8.45 32.59
C ARG A 577 39.96 9.16 32.58
N PRO A 578 39.82 10.47 32.28
CA PRO A 578 38.51 11.12 32.24
C PRO A 578 37.60 10.66 31.09
N LEU A 579 38.13 9.95 30.10
CA LEU A 579 37.37 9.47 28.95
C LEU A 579 36.66 8.13 29.22
N LEU A 580 37.00 7.46 30.32
CA LEU A 580 36.34 6.22 30.72
C LEU A 580 34.84 6.40 30.94
N GLU A 581 34.42 7.55 31.47
CA GLU A 581 32.99 7.85 31.67
C GLU A 581 32.21 7.83 30.34
N GLN A 582 32.82 8.29 29.25
CA GLN A 582 32.23 8.26 27.91
C GLN A 582 32.28 6.86 27.27
N ALA A 583 33.19 5.99 27.70
CA ALA A 583 33.31 4.62 27.23
C ALA A 583 32.43 3.62 27.99
N THR A 584 32.00 3.92 29.22
CA THR A 584 31.10 3.09 30.03
C THR A 584 29.82 2.64 29.28
N PRO A 585 29.06 3.53 28.60
CA PRO A 585 27.87 3.07 27.85
C PRO A 585 28.21 2.08 26.73
N LEU A 586 29.42 2.14 26.15
CA LEU A 586 29.84 1.21 25.10
C LEU A 586 30.10 -0.21 25.63
N VAL A 587 30.48 -0.33 26.91
CA VAL A 587 30.66 -1.63 27.58
C VAL A 587 29.33 -2.17 28.10
N ALA A 588 28.45 -1.31 28.61
CA ALA A 588 27.06 -1.68 28.91
C ALA A 588 26.32 -2.18 27.65
N ASP A 589 26.62 -1.61 26.48
CA ASP A 589 26.13 -2.08 25.18
C ASP A 589 26.60 -3.51 24.81
N LEU A 590 27.71 -3.99 25.39
CA LEU A 590 28.15 -5.39 25.23
C LEU A 590 27.32 -6.31 26.13
N GLU A 591 27.04 -5.90 27.36
CA GLU A 591 26.15 -6.62 28.28
C GLU A 591 24.76 -6.79 27.67
N ASP A 592 24.16 -5.69 27.19
CA ASP A 592 22.86 -5.71 26.51
C ASP A 592 22.84 -6.63 25.28
N ALA A 593 23.97 -6.74 24.56
CA ALA A 593 24.06 -7.61 23.40
C ALA A 593 24.09 -9.10 23.79
N VAL A 594 24.74 -9.45 24.90
CA VAL A 594 24.74 -10.83 25.44
C VAL A 594 23.39 -11.17 26.06
N ASP A 595 22.80 -10.24 26.80
CA ASP A 595 21.47 -10.38 27.38
C ASP A 595 20.38 -10.57 26.31
N ALA A 596 20.45 -9.80 25.22
CA ALA A 596 19.57 -9.99 24.07
C ALA A 596 19.64 -11.40 23.43
N VAL A 597 20.80 -12.07 23.50
CA VAL A 597 20.93 -13.47 23.08
C VAL A 597 20.20 -14.38 24.07
N GLY A 598 20.35 -14.12 25.38
CA GLY A 598 19.62 -14.81 26.44
C GLY A 598 18.11 -14.73 26.25
N ASP A 599 17.58 -13.53 26.06
CA ASP A 599 16.16 -13.27 25.82
C ASP A 599 15.62 -14.00 24.59
N LEU A 600 16.36 -13.93 23.48
CA LEU A 600 15.97 -14.59 22.23
C LEU A 600 15.92 -16.11 22.39
N HIS A 601 16.90 -16.70 23.08
CA HIS A 601 16.93 -18.14 23.33
C HIS A 601 15.87 -18.62 24.31
N LEU A 602 15.64 -17.86 25.39
CA LEU A 602 14.61 -18.18 26.36
C LEU A 602 13.23 -18.11 25.71
N ALA A 603 12.98 -17.07 24.91
CA ALA A 603 11.76 -16.95 24.12
C ALA A 603 11.58 -18.11 23.12
N GLU A 604 12.63 -18.52 22.41
CA GLU A 604 12.60 -19.65 21.47
C GLU A 604 12.37 -20.99 22.16
N SER A 605 12.98 -21.19 23.33
CA SER A 605 12.79 -22.40 24.14
C SER A 605 11.33 -22.52 24.58
N VAL A 606 10.76 -21.44 25.13
CA VAL A 606 9.34 -21.41 25.52
C VAL A 606 8.44 -21.57 24.29
N TYR A 607 8.79 -20.93 23.18
CA TYR A 607 8.07 -21.08 21.91
C TYR A 607 7.97 -22.55 21.50
N HIS A 608 9.07 -23.28 21.48
CA HIS A 608 9.05 -24.70 21.13
C HIS A 608 8.47 -25.61 22.22
N LEU A 609 8.57 -25.23 23.49
CA LEU A 609 7.96 -25.99 24.58
C LEU A 609 6.42 -25.97 24.46
N VAL A 610 5.87 -24.78 24.23
CA VAL A 610 4.44 -24.56 23.99
C VAL A 610 3.98 -25.22 22.69
N ALA A 611 4.85 -25.32 21.68
CA ALA A 611 4.60 -26.04 20.43
C ALA A 611 4.43 -27.56 20.59
N GLY A 612 4.75 -28.13 21.77
CA GLY A 612 4.88 -29.57 21.94
C GLY A 612 6.16 -30.15 21.33
N ASN A 613 7.20 -29.34 21.13
CA ASN A 613 8.51 -29.74 20.57
C ASN A 613 9.61 -29.75 21.66
N PRO A 614 9.56 -30.66 22.65
CA PRO A 614 10.44 -30.63 23.82
C PRO A 614 11.92 -30.81 23.47
N MET A 615 12.24 -31.53 22.39
CA MET A 615 13.62 -31.68 21.92
C MET A 615 14.21 -30.36 21.42
N ARG A 616 13.43 -29.56 20.67
CA ARG A 616 13.88 -28.25 20.18
C ARG A 616 13.93 -27.23 21.30
N ALA A 617 12.98 -27.26 22.22
CA ALA A 617 13.01 -26.46 23.45
C ALA A 617 14.28 -26.73 24.27
N GLY A 618 14.62 -28.02 24.45
CA GLY A 618 15.84 -28.43 25.14
C GLY A 618 17.12 -27.94 24.46
N VAL A 619 17.21 -27.99 23.12
CA VAL A 619 18.36 -27.46 22.37
C VAL A 619 18.48 -25.94 22.49
N ALA A 620 17.37 -25.21 22.39
CA ALA A 620 17.37 -23.75 22.57
C ALA A 620 17.81 -23.34 23.99
N ALA A 621 17.38 -24.09 25.01
CA ALA A 621 17.78 -23.90 26.41
C ALA A 621 19.25 -24.28 26.69
N ASP A 622 19.73 -25.41 26.16
CA ASP A 622 21.12 -25.87 26.34
C ASP A 622 22.12 -24.94 25.64
N GLY A 623 21.71 -24.28 24.55
CA GLY A 623 22.52 -23.27 23.85
C GLY A 623 22.93 -22.10 24.74
N ILE A 624 22.09 -21.72 25.72
CA ILE A 624 22.41 -20.68 26.73
C ILE A 624 23.52 -21.16 27.67
N ALA A 625 23.47 -22.42 28.08
CA ALA A 625 24.33 -22.94 29.16
C ALA A 625 25.72 -23.38 28.68
N ARG A 626 25.85 -23.83 27.43
CA ARG A 626 27.09 -24.42 26.91
C ARG A 626 27.74 -23.63 25.76
N GLY A 627 27.04 -22.68 25.13
CA GLY A 627 27.55 -21.95 23.96
C GLY A 627 27.76 -22.82 22.71
N ASP A 628 27.45 -24.11 22.79
CA ASP A 628 27.54 -25.09 21.71
C ASP A 628 26.12 -25.48 21.23
N ASN A 629 25.93 -25.67 19.92
CA ASN A 629 24.66 -26.01 19.26
C ASN A 629 23.57 -24.91 19.28
N LEU A 630 23.92 -23.68 18.87
CA LEU A 630 22.94 -22.62 18.62
C LEU A 630 21.93 -23.06 17.52
N PRO A 631 20.60 -22.88 17.72
CA PRO A 631 19.57 -23.20 16.70
C PRO A 631 19.93 -22.55 15.37
N GLN A 632 19.61 -23.11 14.19
CA GLN A 632 19.95 -22.47 12.90
C GLN A 632 19.09 -21.23 12.60
N ASP A 633 17.84 -21.27 13.04
CA ASP A 633 16.84 -20.22 12.88
C ASP A 633 16.08 -20.06 14.19
N PHE A 634 15.61 -18.85 14.46
CA PHE A 634 14.69 -18.55 15.56
C PHE A 634 13.29 -18.33 14.98
N GLU A 635 12.37 -19.23 15.29
CA GLU A 635 10.98 -19.16 14.83
C GLU A 635 10.16 -18.14 15.64
N VAL A 636 10.52 -17.86 16.90
CA VAL A 636 9.82 -16.91 17.79
C VAL A 636 9.86 -15.45 17.32
N VAL A 637 10.78 -15.12 16.42
CA VAL A 637 10.89 -13.78 15.81
C VAL A 637 10.42 -13.75 14.36
N ARG A 638 9.93 -14.87 13.83
CA ARG A 638 9.41 -14.97 12.47
C ARG A 638 7.89 -14.76 12.49
N THR A 639 7.44 -13.75 11.74
CA THR A 639 6.01 -13.59 11.47
C THR A 639 5.52 -14.74 10.58
N PRO A 640 4.58 -15.59 11.05
CA PRO A 640 4.04 -16.66 10.22
C PRO A 640 3.26 -16.07 9.05
N GLN A 641 3.45 -16.62 7.85
CA GLN A 641 2.79 -16.17 6.63
C GLN A 641 1.67 -17.16 6.27
N ALA A 642 0.43 -16.69 6.18
CA ALA A 642 -0.73 -17.52 5.85
C ALA A 642 -0.84 -17.91 4.35
N ALA A 643 0.01 -17.34 3.49
CA ALA A 643 0.03 -17.61 2.06
C ALA A 643 1.44 -17.43 1.48
N VAL A 644 1.72 -18.13 0.38
CA VAL A 644 2.92 -17.93 -0.43
C VAL A 644 2.65 -16.79 -1.41
N ALA A 645 3.41 -15.69 -1.29
CA ALA A 645 3.32 -14.61 -2.26
C ALA A 645 4.01 -15.03 -3.57
N LEU A 646 3.24 -15.17 -4.65
CA LEU A 646 3.76 -15.36 -6.00
C LEU A 646 3.99 -14.00 -6.65
N THR A 647 5.20 -13.76 -7.15
CA THR A 647 5.53 -12.56 -7.91
C THR A 647 5.75 -12.94 -9.37
N HIS A 648 4.81 -12.54 -10.24
CA HIS A 648 4.96 -12.70 -11.68
C HIS A 648 5.76 -11.52 -12.24
N ARG A 649 6.77 -11.80 -13.05
CA ARG A 649 7.57 -10.80 -13.76
C ARG A 649 7.48 -11.09 -15.26
N LEU A 650 7.11 -10.08 -16.03
CA LEU A 650 7.13 -10.15 -17.49
C LEU A 650 8.47 -9.59 -17.98
N GLY A 651 9.23 -10.42 -18.70
CA GLY A 651 10.51 -10.05 -19.29
C GLY A 651 10.47 -10.24 -20.80
N LEU A 652 11.19 -9.37 -21.53
CA LEU A 652 11.32 -9.45 -22.98
C LEU A 652 12.72 -9.95 -23.34
N LEU A 653 12.78 -10.95 -24.21
CA LEU A 653 14.03 -11.43 -24.78
C LEU A 653 14.22 -10.79 -26.16
N ALA A 654 15.33 -10.06 -26.30
CA ALA A 654 15.70 -9.48 -27.58
C ALA A 654 16.21 -10.56 -28.54
N PRO A 655 15.77 -10.56 -29.81
CA PRO A 655 16.27 -11.50 -30.80
C PRO A 655 17.74 -11.23 -31.14
N THR A 656 18.47 -12.27 -31.56
CA THR A 656 19.89 -12.18 -31.90
C THR A 656 20.14 -11.81 -33.36
N VAL A 657 19.11 -11.96 -34.20
CA VAL A 657 19.11 -11.61 -35.63
C VAL A 657 18.10 -10.47 -35.82
N GLY A 658 18.32 -9.65 -36.84
CA GLY A 658 17.43 -8.55 -37.23
C GLY A 658 16.48 -8.89 -38.38
N THR A 659 15.62 -7.95 -38.76
CA THR A 659 14.81 -8.03 -39.99
C THR A 659 15.47 -7.25 -41.14
N GLY A 660 15.01 -7.44 -42.38
CA GLY A 660 15.62 -6.81 -43.56
C GLY A 660 15.31 -5.32 -43.68
N GLY A 661 16.19 -4.58 -44.37
CA GLY A 661 15.96 -3.18 -44.78
C GLY A 661 16.35 -2.09 -43.77
N TRP A 662 16.85 -2.46 -42.58
CA TRP A 662 17.29 -1.52 -41.54
C TRP A 662 18.82 -1.33 -41.53
N HIS A 663 19.29 -0.13 -41.17
CA HIS A 663 20.73 0.21 -41.14
C HIS A 663 21.36 -0.01 -39.76
N ALA A 664 22.03 -1.15 -39.60
CA ALA A 664 22.67 -1.55 -38.34
C ALA A 664 23.94 -0.75 -37.96
N ASP A 665 24.51 0.02 -38.90
CA ASP A 665 25.71 0.84 -38.69
C ASP A 665 25.42 2.20 -38.04
N ARG A 666 24.14 2.50 -37.75
CA ARG A 666 23.73 3.78 -37.19
C ARG A 666 24.00 3.90 -35.69
N PRO A 667 24.18 5.13 -35.17
CA PRO A 667 24.63 5.33 -33.79
C PRO A 667 23.72 4.72 -32.73
N LEU A 668 22.39 4.81 -32.91
CA LEU A 668 21.43 4.22 -31.96
C LEU A 668 21.40 2.69 -32.02
N ALA A 669 21.49 2.10 -33.22
CA ALA A 669 21.63 0.65 -33.39
C ALA A 669 22.93 0.11 -32.76
N ALA A 670 24.03 0.87 -32.87
CA ALA A 670 25.30 0.53 -32.24
C ALA A 670 25.27 0.72 -30.72
N LEU A 671 24.53 1.71 -30.21
CA LEU A 671 24.38 1.96 -28.77
C LEU A 671 23.53 0.87 -28.09
N GLU A 672 22.42 0.47 -28.70
CA GLU A 672 21.48 -0.54 -28.18
C GLU A 672 21.09 -1.61 -29.21
N PRO A 673 22.01 -2.55 -29.51
CA PRO A 673 21.79 -3.55 -30.56
C PRO A 673 20.72 -4.60 -30.21
N ALA A 674 20.41 -4.78 -28.92
CA ALA A 674 19.37 -5.72 -28.48
C ALA A 674 17.96 -5.12 -28.73
N LEU A 675 17.76 -3.88 -28.31
CA LEU A 675 16.48 -3.19 -28.50
C LEU A 675 16.22 -2.85 -29.97
N GLU A 676 17.26 -2.52 -30.73
CA GLU A 676 17.18 -2.35 -32.19
C GLU A 676 16.56 -3.58 -32.84
N ARG A 677 17.13 -4.77 -32.64
CA ARG A 677 16.61 -6.01 -33.23
C ARG A 677 15.20 -6.35 -32.78
N TRP A 678 14.86 -6.04 -31.53
CA TRP A 678 13.51 -6.21 -31.04
C TRP A 678 12.53 -5.29 -31.76
N CYS A 679 12.87 -4.01 -31.95
CA CYS A 679 12.08 -3.06 -32.73
C CYS A 679 11.97 -3.48 -34.19
N GLU A 680 13.06 -3.92 -34.83
CA GLU A 680 13.07 -4.47 -36.19
C GLU A 680 12.07 -5.64 -36.35
N HIS A 681 11.99 -6.54 -35.37
CA HIS A 681 11.03 -7.66 -35.40
C HIS A 681 9.58 -7.19 -35.26
N ARG A 682 9.34 -6.15 -34.45
CA ARG A 682 7.98 -5.62 -34.25
C ARG A 682 7.51 -4.73 -35.40
N LEU A 683 8.43 -4.03 -36.06
CA LEU A 683 8.13 -3.21 -37.24
C LEU A 683 8.11 -4.02 -38.54
N GLY A 684 8.72 -5.20 -38.56
CA GLY A 684 8.90 -6.00 -39.78
C GLY A 684 10.02 -5.47 -40.68
N ASP A 685 10.06 -5.94 -41.92
CA ASP A 685 11.04 -5.49 -42.92
C ASP A 685 10.77 -4.04 -43.32
N ALA A 686 11.81 -3.19 -43.35
CA ALA A 686 11.66 -1.77 -43.69
C ALA A 686 11.07 -1.54 -45.08
N SER A 687 11.24 -2.49 -46.02
CA SER A 687 10.65 -2.43 -47.36
C SER A 687 9.12 -2.60 -47.36
N GLY A 688 8.53 -3.12 -46.28
CA GLY A 688 7.07 -3.18 -46.09
C GLY A 688 6.42 -1.82 -45.83
N TRP A 689 7.21 -0.80 -45.51
CA TRP A 689 6.75 0.54 -45.22
C TRP A 689 7.05 1.48 -46.40
N SER A 690 6.01 1.88 -47.12
CA SER A 690 6.09 2.77 -48.28
C SER A 690 5.03 3.86 -48.22
N PHE A 691 5.43 5.11 -48.50
CA PHE A 691 4.57 6.29 -48.45
C PHE A 691 4.42 6.93 -49.82
N ALA A 692 3.19 7.23 -50.21
CA ALA A 692 2.85 7.76 -51.53
C ALA A 692 2.77 9.30 -51.54
N PHE A 693 3.47 9.91 -52.49
CA PHE A 693 3.54 11.35 -52.71
C PHE A 693 3.07 11.72 -54.13
N GLY A 694 2.49 12.92 -54.29
CA GLY A 694 2.13 13.49 -55.60
C GLY A 694 0.72 13.17 -56.08
N ASP A 695 0.56 13.03 -57.40
CA ASP A 695 -0.75 12.78 -58.01
C ASP A 695 -1.27 11.39 -57.58
N PRO A 696 -2.45 11.27 -56.96
CA PRO A 696 -3.05 9.99 -56.61
C PRO A 696 -3.19 9.03 -57.81
N ALA A 697 -3.26 9.54 -59.05
CA ALA A 697 -3.31 8.72 -60.25
C ALA A 697 -1.95 8.15 -60.69
N ALA A 698 -0.84 8.73 -60.21
CA ALA A 698 0.54 8.29 -60.49
C ALA A 698 1.48 8.62 -59.31
N PRO A 699 1.29 7.98 -58.13
CA PRO A 699 2.03 8.33 -56.94
C PRO A 699 3.50 7.94 -57.04
N THR A 700 4.38 8.78 -56.49
CA THR A 700 5.78 8.43 -56.22
C THR A 700 5.85 7.79 -54.83
N ALA A 701 6.31 6.54 -54.76
CA ALA A 701 6.46 5.81 -53.51
C ALA A 701 7.88 5.99 -52.96
N VAL A 702 7.99 6.30 -51.66
CA VAL A 702 9.26 6.35 -50.92
C VAL A 702 9.19 5.33 -49.79
N GLY A 703 10.10 4.36 -49.77
CA GLY A 703 10.17 3.33 -48.74
C GLY A 703 11.03 3.72 -47.54
N LEU A 704 10.77 3.16 -46.35
CA LEU A 704 11.67 3.36 -45.19
C LEU A 704 13.09 2.83 -45.45
N ALA A 705 13.20 1.72 -46.19
CA ALA A 705 14.48 1.13 -46.56
C ALA A 705 15.38 2.09 -47.38
N ASP A 706 14.79 3.08 -48.06
CA ASP A 706 15.53 4.05 -48.88
C ASP A 706 16.05 5.24 -48.06
N LEU A 707 15.59 5.40 -46.80
CA LEU A 707 15.89 6.58 -45.97
C LEU A 707 17.17 6.47 -45.14
N GLY A 708 17.83 5.31 -45.15
CA GLY A 708 19.05 5.11 -44.40
C GLY A 708 18.85 5.18 -42.88
N LEU A 709 17.75 4.62 -42.36
CA LEU A 709 17.37 4.68 -40.94
C LEU A 709 17.52 3.32 -40.25
N CYS A 710 17.70 3.32 -38.93
CA CYS A 710 17.54 2.14 -38.09
C CYS A 710 16.16 2.16 -37.41
N ALA A 711 15.70 1.03 -36.88
CA ALA A 711 14.38 0.91 -36.25
C ALA A 711 14.23 1.85 -35.05
N LEU A 712 15.29 2.01 -34.23
CA LEU A 712 15.28 2.94 -33.10
C LEU A 712 15.14 4.41 -33.53
N ASP A 713 15.67 4.82 -34.69
CA ASP A 713 15.47 6.19 -35.19
C ASP A 713 13.98 6.48 -35.43
N VAL A 714 13.26 5.48 -35.96
CA VAL A 714 11.83 5.59 -36.29
C VAL A 714 10.98 5.54 -35.02
N VAL A 715 11.28 4.61 -34.12
CA VAL A 715 10.54 4.43 -32.85
C VAL A 715 10.69 5.65 -31.94
N LEU A 716 11.92 6.13 -31.73
CA LEU A 716 12.16 7.30 -30.88
C LEU A 716 11.73 8.62 -31.56
N GLY A 717 11.71 8.66 -32.88
CA GLY A 717 11.29 9.81 -33.67
C GLY A 717 9.77 10.09 -33.68
N ALA A 718 8.93 9.18 -33.17
CA ALA A 718 7.48 9.34 -33.15
C ALA A 718 6.94 10.34 -32.10
N GLY A 719 7.80 10.75 -31.14
CA GLY A 719 7.51 11.73 -30.09
C GLY A 719 6.47 11.27 -29.05
N PRO A 720 6.42 11.90 -27.85
CA PRO A 720 5.36 11.65 -26.89
C PRO A 720 3.99 12.17 -27.41
N PRO A 721 2.86 11.61 -26.95
CA PRO A 721 1.54 12.15 -27.27
C PRO A 721 1.42 13.56 -26.71
N ASP A 722 1.16 14.53 -27.60
CA ASP A 722 0.95 15.91 -27.20
C ASP A 722 -0.52 16.08 -26.77
N ASP A 723 -0.80 15.98 -25.48
CA ASP A 723 -2.15 16.20 -24.89
C ASP A 723 -2.69 17.63 -25.11
N ARG A 724 -1.89 18.52 -25.71
CA ARG A 724 -2.22 19.94 -25.91
C ARG A 724 -3.02 20.23 -27.18
N THR A 725 -3.14 19.30 -28.13
CA THR A 725 -3.80 19.58 -29.43
C THR A 725 -5.32 19.51 -29.41
N GLY A 726 -5.96 19.30 -28.25
CA GLY A 726 -7.41 19.34 -28.11
C GLY A 726 -8.06 20.74 -28.14
N ARG A 727 -7.31 21.85 -28.13
CA ARG A 727 -7.91 23.19 -27.90
C ARG A 727 -7.53 24.34 -28.85
N THR A 728 -6.78 24.11 -29.92
CA THR A 728 -6.57 25.15 -30.94
C THR A 728 -6.48 24.52 -32.31
N GLY A 729 -7.36 24.93 -33.24
CA GLY A 729 -7.37 24.52 -34.64
C GLY A 729 -6.19 25.07 -35.46
N ALA A 730 -4.97 24.85 -34.98
CA ALA A 730 -3.77 24.88 -35.80
C ALA A 730 -3.52 23.45 -36.28
N THR A 731 -3.23 23.30 -37.57
CA THR A 731 -2.73 22.07 -38.19
C THR A 731 -1.75 21.35 -37.27
N PRO A 732 -1.85 20.01 -37.13
CA PRO A 732 -0.98 19.27 -36.23
C PRO A 732 0.47 19.54 -36.63
N ALA A 733 1.28 20.07 -35.70
CA ALA A 733 2.70 20.20 -35.88
C ALA A 733 3.33 18.80 -35.86
N VAL A 734 3.21 18.09 -36.97
CA VAL A 734 3.82 16.79 -37.26
C VAL A 734 5.31 16.98 -37.68
N THR A 735 5.92 18.13 -37.40
CA THR A 735 7.08 18.61 -38.16
C THR A 735 8.48 18.33 -37.58
N ASP A 736 8.66 17.85 -36.36
CA ASP A 736 9.96 18.00 -35.68
C ASP A 736 10.68 16.67 -35.36
N GLY A 737 10.71 15.72 -36.30
CA GLY A 737 11.41 14.43 -36.12
C GLY A 737 12.28 14.01 -37.31
N LEU A 738 13.37 13.27 -37.06
CA LEU A 738 14.33 12.79 -38.06
C LEU A 738 13.67 12.04 -39.23
N LEU A 739 12.68 11.19 -38.94
CA LEU A 739 11.91 10.46 -39.95
C LEU A 739 11.21 11.42 -40.92
N MET A 740 10.48 12.40 -40.39
CA MET A 740 9.75 13.37 -41.22
C MET A 740 10.71 14.26 -41.99
N HIS A 741 11.81 14.68 -41.36
CA HIS A 741 12.86 15.45 -42.02
C HIS A 741 13.43 14.72 -43.24
N ARG A 742 13.79 13.44 -43.12
CA ARG A 742 14.29 12.66 -44.25
C ARG A 742 13.23 12.35 -45.30
N LEU A 743 11.99 12.04 -44.89
CA LEU A 743 10.87 11.81 -45.80
C LEU A 743 10.59 13.04 -46.67
N LEU A 744 10.58 14.24 -46.08
CA LEU A 744 10.29 15.49 -46.80
C LEU A 744 11.41 15.93 -47.76
N GLN A 745 12.62 15.39 -47.61
CA GLN A 745 13.75 15.67 -48.52
C GLN A 745 13.79 14.75 -49.75
N GLN A 746 13.03 13.64 -49.78
CA GLN A 746 13.03 12.70 -50.91
C GLN A 746 12.18 13.15 -52.12
N PRO A 747 10.94 13.66 -51.97
CA PRO A 747 10.13 14.03 -53.13
C PRO A 747 10.63 15.35 -53.77
N PRO A 748 10.40 15.55 -55.09
CA PRO A 748 10.69 16.83 -55.74
C PRO A 748 9.98 17.99 -55.03
N ALA A 749 10.64 19.15 -54.95
CA ALA A 749 10.08 20.34 -54.28
C ALA A 749 8.67 20.68 -54.78
N GLY A 750 7.70 20.76 -53.87
CA GLY A 750 6.31 21.12 -54.16
C GLY A 750 5.32 19.96 -54.27
N VAL A 751 5.74 18.71 -54.02
CA VAL A 751 4.89 17.52 -54.04
C VAL A 751 4.34 17.22 -52.63
N SER A 752 3.01 17.13 -52.48
CA SER A 752 2.35 16.81 -51.21
C SER A 752 2.17 15.30 -51.00
N VAL A 753 2.05 14.88 -49.74
CA VAL A 753 1.67 13.49 -49.40
C VAL A 753 0.23 13.22 -49.86
N THR A 754 -0.03 12.00 -50.33
CA THR A 754 -1.39 11.54 -50.67
C THR A 754 -2.15 11.10 -49.41
N ASP A 755 -3.49 11.03 -49.46
CA ASP A 755 -4.30 10.54 -48.33
C ASP A 755 -3.90 9.11 -47.89
N SER A 756 -3.57 8.24 -48.84
CA SER A 756 -3.10 6.87 -48.54
C SER A 756 -1.71 6.86 -47.93
N GLY A 757 -0.81 7.74 -48.38
CA GLY A 757 0.50 7.94 -47.76
C GLY A 757 0.39 8.48 -46.33
N ALA A 758 -0.51 9.44 -46.09
CA ALA A 758 -0.79 9.97 -44.76
C ALA A 758 -1.37 8.90 -43.82
N ALA A 759 -2.27 8.05 -44.31
CA ALA A 759 -2.83 6.95 -43.52
C ALA A 759 -1.75 5.92 -43.12
N ARG A 760 -0.89 5.50 -44.06
CA ARG A 760 0.23 4.59 -43.74
C ARG A 760 1.23 5.22 -42.77
N PHE A 761 1.43 6.53 -42.85
CA PHE A 761 2.27 7.24 -41.89
C PHE A 761 1.65 7.25 -40.48
N ALA A 762 0.34 7.46 -40.37
CA ALA A 762 -0.37 7.42 -39.09
C ALA A 762 -0.33 6.02 -38.44
N GLU A 763 -0.46 4.95 -39.24
CA GLU A 763 -0.32 3.57 -38.79
C GLU A 763 1.09 3.29 -38.21
N LEU A 764 2.14 3.70 -38.93
CA LEU A 764 3.51 3.59 -38.44
C LEU A 764 3.70 4.37 -37.14
N GLN A 765 3.21 5.62 -37.07
CA GLN A 765 3.33 6.44 -35.86
C GLN A 765 2.64 5.81 -34.65
N LEU A 766 1.46 5.20 -34.84
CA LEU A 766 0.73 4.52 -33.77
C LEU A 766 1.55 3.36 -33.20
N LEU A 767 2.10 2.51 -34.07
CA LEU A 767 2.95 1.39 -33.69
C LEU A 767 4.24 1.85 -32.99
N CYS A 768 4.94 2.82 -33.59
CA CYS A 768 6.18 3.37 -33.03
C CYS A 768 5.97 4.00 -31.65
N ARG A 769 4.82 4.67 -31.41
CA ARG A 769 4.48 5.20 -30.08
C ARG A 769 4.29 4.10 -29.05
N GLY A 770 3.54 3.05 -29.39
CA GLY A 770 3.37 1.89 -28.51
C GLY A 770 4.71 1.25 -28.14
N LEU A 771 5.58 1.06 -29.13
CA LEU A 771 6.93 0.53 -28.89
C LEU A 771 7.79 1.47 -28.03
N ALA A 772 7.77 2.77 -28.30
CA ALA A 772 8.50 3.76 -27.51
C ALA A 772 8.04 3.79 -26.04
N ASP A 773 6.75 3.63 -25.77
CA ASP A 773 6.21 3.56 -24.42
C ASP A 773 6.62 2.28 -23.68
N VAL A 774 6.71 1.15 -24.38
CA VAL A 774 7.29 -0.08 -23.81
C VAL A 774 8.75 0.15 -23.40
N LEU A 775 9.55 0.78 -24.27
CA LEU A 775 10.97 1.07 -23.97
C LEU A 775 11.12 2.04 -22.78
N ARG A 776 10.31 3.09 -22.74
CA ARG A 776 10.34 4.12 -21.68
C ARG A 776 9.93 3.59 -20.31
N THR A 777 9.00 2.64 -20.26
CA THR A 777 8.47 2.09 -19.00
C THR A 777 9.20 0.82 -18.53
N GLY A 778 9.94 0.19 -19.45
CA GLY A 778 10.79 -0.97 -19.22
C GLY A 778 11.99 -0.68 -18.32
N ARG A 779 12.58 -1.74 -17.76
CA ARG A 779 13.84 -1.69 -17.03
C ARG A 779 14.73 -2.85 -17.45
N PRO A 780 16.06 -2.76 -17.25
CA PRO A 780 16.94 -3.89 -17.43
C PRO A 780 16.44 -5.09 -16.63
N LEU A 781 16.43 -6.25 -17.28
CA LEU A 781 16.30 -7.53 -16.61
C LEU A 781 17.59 -7.76 -15.81
N LEU A 782 17.45 -8.23 -14.57
CA LEU A 782 18.56 -8.52 -13.67
C LEU A 782 18.61 -10.02 -13.39
N VAL A 783 19.74 -10.55 -12.91
CA VAL A 783 19.79 -11.98 -12.58
C VAL A 783 18.90 -12.32 -11.40
N THR A 784 18.73 -11.40 -10.44
CA THR A 784 17.76 -11.52 -9.34
C THR A 784 16.30 -11.46 -9.79
N ASP A 785 16.05 -11.05 -11.04
CA ASP A 785 14.72 -11.18 -11.63
C ASP A 785 14.37 -12.62 -11.99
N LEU A 786 15.40 -13.38 -12.38
CA LEU A 786 15.32 -14.75 -12.87
C LEU A 786 15.63 -15.80 -11.79
N ASP A 787 16.46 -15.44 -10.81
CA ASP A 787 16.88 -16.28 -9.70
C ASP A 787 16.96 -15.46 -8.42
N ALA A 788 15.98 -15.63 -7.53
CA ALA A 788 15.91 -14.89 -6.27
C ALA A 788 17.07 -15.20 -5.31
N GLU A 789 17.79 -16.30 -5.51
CA GLU A 789 18.93 -16.71 -4.67
C GLU A 789 20.27 -16.13 -5.14
N ALA A 790 20.31 -15.49 -6.32
CA ALA A 790 21.55 -15.01 -6.95
C ALA A 790 22.32 -13.97 -6.12
N GLY A 791 21.68 -13.29 -5.16
CA GLY A 791 22.30 -12.39 -4.17
C GLY A 791 23.01 -11.14 -4.74
N ASP A 792 23.13 -11.01 -6.05
CA ASP A 792 23.78 -9.94 -6.79
C ASP A 792 23.04 -9.68 -8.11
N ASP A 793 22.49 -8.47 -8.25
CA ASP A 793 21.65 -8.07 -9.38
C ASP A 793 22.38 -8.12 -10.74
N TRP A 794 23.69 -7.80 -10.73
CA TRP A 794 24.50 -7.64 -11.93
C TRP A 794 25.44 -8.81 -12.19
N ALA A 795 25.32 -9.90 -11.42
CA ALA A 795 26.08 -11.12 -11.66
C ALA A 795 25.88 -11.59 -13.10
N GLY A 796 26.95 -11.88 -13.83
CA GLY A 796 26.86 -12.33 -15.23
C GLY A 796 26.48 -11.25 -16.26
N ALA A 797 26.29 -9.99 -15.87
CA ALA A 797 26.16 -8.88 -16.81
C ALA A 797 27.51 -8.51 -17.42
N ASP A 798 27.56 -8.32 -18.74
CA ASP A 798 28.76 -7.88 -19.47
C ASP A 798 28.96 -6.37 -19.37
N LEU A 799 29.34 -5.90 -18.17
CA LEU A 799 29.57 -4.48 -17.89
C LEU A 799 30.72 -3.86 -18.70
N PRO A 800 31.85 -4.57 -18.98
CA PRO A 800 32.90 -4.03 -19.84
C PRO A 800 32.43 -3.75 -21.27
N GLU A 801 31.60 -4.63 -21.85
CA GLU A 801 31.02 -4.42 -23.18
C GLU A 801 30.09 -3.19 -23.19
N LEU A 802 29.20 -3.08 -22.19
CA LEU A 802 28.33 -1.92 -22.01
C LEU A 802 29.12 -0.61 -21.91
N ALA A 803 30.20 -0.60 -21.12
CA ALA A 803 31.07 0.56 -20.96
C ALA A 803 31.69 0.99 -22.30
N ALA A 804 32.14 0.03 -23.11
CA ALA A 804 32.77 0.29 -24.40
C ALA A 804 31.80 0.92 -25.40
N ARG A 805 30.57 0.41 -25.50
CA ARG A 805 29.54 0.98 -26.38
C ARG A 805 29.20 2.42 -26.00
N VAL A 806 28.91 2.66 -24.73
CA VAL A 806 28.54 3.99 -24.23
C VAL A 806 29.69 4.99 -24.38
N THR A 807 30.93 4.58 -24.11
CA THR A 807 32.11 5.44 -24.28
C THR A 807 32.32 5.83 -25.75
N THR A 808 32.12 4.87 -26.67
CA THR A 808 32.23 5.11 -28.11
C THR A 808 31.19 6.11 -28.60
N TRP A 809 29.92 5.90 -28.23
CA TRP A 809 28.82 6.82 -28.55
C TRP A 809 29.02 8.21 -27.91
N HIS A 810 29.41 8.25 -26.63
CA HIS A 810 29.70 9.51 -25.92
C HIS A 810 30.80 10.31 -26.62
N GLY A 811 31.90 9.66 -27.02
CA GLY A 811 32.99 10.30 -27.75
C GLY A 811 32.54 10.93 -29.06
N ALA A 812 31.64 10.28 -29.79
CA ALA A 812 31.09 10.81 -31.03
C ALA A 812 30.20 12.05 -30.78
N VAL A 813 29.33 12.02 -29.76
CA VAL A 813 28.50 13.17 -29.38
C VAL A 813 29.36 14.35 -28.90
N ALA A 814 30.34 14.10 -28.05
CA ALA A 814 31.25 15.13 -27.55
C ALA A 814 32.05 15.77 -28.70
N SER A 815 32.52 14.96 -29.65
CA SER A 815 33.23 15.45 -30.84
C SER A 815 32.31 16.29 -31.74
N ALA A 816 31.05 15.87 -31.95
CA ALA A 816 30.10 16.61 -32.76
C ALA A 816 29.71 17.95 -32.11
N LEU A 817 29.54 18.01 -30.79
CA LEU A 817 29.30 19.27 -30.06
C LEU A 817 30.50 20.22 -30.15
N ALA A 818 31.72 19.68 -30.06
CA ALA A 818 32.94 20.47 -30.21
C ALA A 818 33.08 21.03 -31.63
N GLU A 819 32.79 20.21 -32.65
CA GLU A 819 32.78 20.63 -34.05
C GLU A 819 31.72 21.71 -34.30
N LEU A 820 30.49 21.53 -33.80
CA LEU A 820 29.41 22.51 -33.93
C LEU A 820 29.83 23.88 -33.37
N ARG A 821 30.51 23.89 -32.22
CA ARG A 821 30.98 25.12 -31.58
C ARG A 821 31.99 25.88 -32.44
N GLU A 822 32.83 25.20 -33.20
CA GLU A 822 33.81 25.86 -34.09
C GLU A 822 33.20 26.27 -35.43
N GLU A 823 32.39 25.40 -36.03
CA GLU A 823 31.80 25.65 -37.35
C GLU A 823 30.79 26.80 -37.33
N VAL A 824 30.00 26.95 -36.25
CA VAL A 824 29.03 28.06 -36.10
C VAL A 824 29.69 29.43 -36.10
N LYS A 825 30.93 29.56 -35.59
CA LYS A 825 31.67 30.84 -35.57
C LYS A 825 32.06 31.34 -36.97
N SER A 826 32.07 30.44 -37.95
CA SER A 826 32.55 30.69 -39.32
C SER A 826 31.42 30.84 -40.34
N LEU A 827 30.16 30.88 -39.88
CA LEU A 827 29.02 31.15 -40.75
C LEU A 827 29.14 32.53 -41.41
N PRO A 828 28.77 32.67 -42.71
CA PRO A 828 28.08 31.70 -43.57
C PRO A 828 28.98 30.71 -44.34
N ALA A 829 30.30 30.73 -44.16
CA ALA A 829 31.21 29.92 -44.98
C ALA A 829 31.08 28.40 -44.77
N THR A 830 30.48 27.99 -43.65
CA THR A 830 30.42 26.62 -43.12
C THR A 830 28.98 26.11 -42.98
N VAL A 831 28.03 26.65 -43.75
CA VAL A 831 26.59 26.28 -43.67
C VAL A 831 26.37 24.78 -43.86
N ASN A 832 27.05 24.14 -44.81
CA ASN A 832 26.87 22.71 -45.06
C ASN A 832 27.44 21.85 -43.92
N GLU A 833 28.53 22.31 -43.32
CA GLU A 833 29.23 21.68 -42.21
C GLU A 833 28.39 21.76 -40.94
N VAL A 834 27.80 22.92 -40.63
CA VAL A 834 26.84 23.06 -39.52
C VAL A 834 25.63 22.16 -39.71
N VAL A 835 25.05 22.10 -40.92
CA VAL A 835 23.93 21.18 -41.22
C VAL A 835 24.34 19.72 -41.00
N ARG A 836 25.51 19.31 -41.53
CA ARG A 836 26.04 17.95 -41.36
C ARG A 836 26.27 17.58 -39.90
N VAL A 837 26.76 18.52 -39.08
CA VAL A 837 26.99 18.28 -37.64
C VAL A 837 25.67 18.20 -36.88
N LEU A 838 24.69 19.03 -37.22
CA LEU A 838 23.33 18.95 -36.68
C LEU A 838 22.65 17.61 -37.02
N GLU A 839 22.78 17.15 -38.27
CA GLU A 839 22.34 15.81 -38.69
C GLU A 839 23.08 14.70 -37.91
N THR A 840 24.39 14.87 -37.68
CA THR A 840 25.18 13.93 -36.88
C THR A 840 24.65 13.85 -35.44
N LEU A 841 24.37 14.99 -34.79
CA LEU A 841 23.78 15.03 -33.45
C LEU A 841 22.36 14.42 -33.43
N THR A 842 21.59 14.67 -34.48
CA THR A 842 20.26 14.05 -34.65
C THR A 842 20.36 12.53 -34.75
N ASP A 843 21.30 12.02 -35.55
CA ASP A 843 21.57 10.58 -35.72
C ASP A 843 22.05 9.91 -34.41
N HIS A 844 22.58 10.68 -33.45
CA HIS A 844 22.94 10.20 -32.11
C HIS A 844 21.81 10.33 -31.08
N GLY A 845 20.59 10.68 -31.54
CA GLY A 845 19.35 10.69 -30.77
C GLY A 845 19.03 12.01 -30.08
N LEU A 846 19.53 13.14 -30.58
CA LEU A 846 19.12 14.48 -30.15
C LEU A 846 18.02 15.00 -31.11
N PRO A 847 16.72 14.74 -30.88
CA PRO A 847 15.66 15.05 -31.84
C PRO A 847 15.53 16.55 -32.14
N ASN A 848 15.88 17.41 -31.17
CA ASN A 848 15.86 18.86 -31.34
C ASN A 848 17.05 19.41 -32.14
N ALA A 849 17.92 18.56 -32.70
CA ALA A 849 19.03 18.97 -33.56
C ALA A 849 18.71 18.89 -35.06
N VAL A 850 17.47 18.55 -35.43
CA VAL A 850 17.04 18.51 -36.83
C VAL A 850 17.22 19.89 -37.47
N PRO A 851 17.96 20.02 -38.58
CA PRO A 851 18.15 21.31 -39.23
C PRO A 851 16.81 21.96 -39.63
N PRO A 852 16.60 23.26 -39.32
CA PRO A 852 15.35 23.94 -39.64
C PRO A 852 15.16 24.09 -41.17
N PRO A 853 13.92 23.96 -41.67
CA PRO A 853 13.61 24.26 -43.07
C PRO A 853 13.70 25.77 -43.33
N ALA A 854 14.29 26.19 -44.46
CA ALA A 854 14.43 27.61 -44.82
C ALA A 854 14.02 27.89 -46.27
N ALA A 855 13.37 29.04 -46.50
CA ALA A 855 12.82 29.45 -47.79
C ALA A 855 13.80 30.24 -48.69
N SER A 856 14.86 30.82 -48.11
CA SER A 856 15.90 31.58 -48.81
C SER A 856 17.28 31.43 -48.13
N ASP A 857 18.38 31.72 -48.85
CA ASP A 857 19.75 31.52 -48.37
C ASP A 857 20.13 32.42 -47.17
N ASP A 858 19.62 33.64 -47.11
CA ASP A 858 19.89 34.58 -46.01
C ASP A 858 19.12 34.18 -44.72
N GLU A 859 17.84 33.82 -44.84
CA GLU A 859 17.03 33.32 -43.72
C GLU A 859 17.56 31.98 -43.18
N ARG A 860 18.13 31.14 -44.07
CA ARG A 860 18.73 29.86 -43.71
C ARG A 860 19.92 30.02 -42.77
N THR A 861 20.78 31.01 -43.02
CA THR A 861 21.98 31.23 -42.20
C THR A 861 21.62 31.71 -40.79
N GLU A 862 20.67 32.64 -40.68
CA GLU A 862 20.21 33.16 -39.39
C GLU A 862 19.48 32.08 -38.57
N ALA A 863 18.59 31.31 -39.21
CA ALA A 863 17.88 30.21 -38.56
C ALA A 863 18.83 29.09 -38.08
N LEU A 864 19.82 28.71 -38.90
CA LEU A 864 20.83 27.72 -38.52
C LEU A 864 21.70 28.20 -37.36
N CYS A 865 22.12 29.47 -37.37
CA CYS A 865 22.91 30.03 -36.27
C CYS A 865 22.12 30.01 -34.95
N ALA A 866 20.88 30.49 -34.97
CA ALA A 866 20.02 30.51 -33.79
C ALA A 866 19.75 29.10 -33.24
N HIS A 867 19.48 28.14 -34.14
CA HIS A 867 19.21 26.75 -33.77
C HIS A 867 20.45 26.05 -33.20
N ALA A 868 21.62 26.21 -33.85
CA ALA A 868 22.86 25.63 -33.36
C ALA A 868 23.29 26.23 -32.02
N MET A 869 23.12 27.54 -31.82
CA MET A 869 23.36 28.19 -30.53
C MET A 869 22.43 27.65 -29.44
N ALA A 870 21.13 27.44 -29.72
CA ALA A 870 20.20 26.88 -28.74
C ALA A 870 20.63 25.49 -28.25
N ILE A 871 21.20 24.66 -29.13
CA ILE A 871 21.74 23.34 -28.77
C ILE A 871 22.99 23.49 -27.90
N LEU A 872 23.92 24.37 -28.29
CA LEU A 872 25.14 24.62 -27.52
C LEU A 872 24.81 25.17 -26.12
N ASP A 873 23.92 26.16 -26.03
CA ASP A 873 23.46 26.76 -24.77
C ASP A 873 22.84 25.71 -23.83
N ARG A 874 22.09 24.74 -24.38
CA ARG A 874 21.53 23.62 -23.62
C ARG A 874 22.61 22.75 -22.97
N PHE A 875 23.70 22.48 -23.69
CA PHE A 875 24.84 21.72 -23.16
C PHE A 875 25.83 22.57 -22.35
N GLU A 876 25.77 23.90 -22.43
CA GLU A 876 26.47 24.77 -21.48
C GLU A 876 25.74 24.84 -20.13
N ALA A 877 24.40 24.92 -20.15
CA ALA A 877 23.59 24.89 -18.95
C ALA A 877 23.64 23.54 -18.22
N ASN A 878 23.65 22.43 -18.98
CA ASN A 878 23.79 21.08 -18.47
C ASN A 878 24.84 20.31 -19.28
N PRO A 879 26.11 20.36 -18.86
CA PRO A 879 27.20 19.67 -19.53
C PRO A 879 26.97 18.16 -19.69
N LEU A 880 27.44 17.61 -20.82
CA LEU A 880 27.51 16.18 -21.04
C LEU A 880 28.44 15.57 -19.97
N PRO A 881 27.94 14.68 -19.08
CA PRO A 881 28.76 14.08 -18.04
C PRO A 881 29.78 13.10 -18.64
N ASP A 882 31.00 13.08 -18.09
CA ASP A 882 32.00 12.09 -18.50
C ASP A 882 31.56 10.66 -18.14
N PRO A 883 31.85 9.67 -18.99
CA PRO A 883 31.59 8.27 -18.67
C PRO A 883 32.44 7.83 -17.46
N PRO A 884 31.87 7.01 -16.56
CA PRO A 884 32.64 6.48 -15.44
C PRO A 884 33.78 5.58 -15.96
N GLY A 885 34.80 5.37 -15.12
CA GLY A 885 35.96 4.52 -15.44
C GLY A 885 35.60 3.03 -15.63
N PRO A 886 36.56 2.10 -15.57
CA PRO A 886 36.24 0.67 -15.67
C PRO A 886 35.26 0.23 -14.56
N PRO A 887 34.42 -0.79 -14.81
CA PRO A 887 33.46 -1.26 -13.82
C PRO A 887 34.18 -1.77 -12.56
N PRO A 888 33.71 -1.41 -11.35
CA PRO A 888 34.32 -1.82 -10.10
C PRO A 888 34.05 -3.29 -9.77
N GLU A 889 34.90 -3.89 -8.93
CA GLU A 889 34.75 -5.29 -8.49
C GLU A 889 33.76 -5.44 -7.31
N ASP A 890 33.47 -4.38 -6.56
CA ASP A 890 32.58 -4.41 -5.41
C ASP A 890 31.11 -4.12 -5.78
N ARG A 891 30.17 -4.84 -5.16
CA ARG A 891 28.72 -4.74 -5.46
C ARG A 891 28.14 -3.34 -5.28
N SER A 892 28.54 -2.64 -4.22
CA SER A 892 28.09 -1.26 -3.94
C SER A 892 28.56 -0.28 -5.02
N GLY A 893 29.80 -0.45 -5.49
CA GLY A 893 30.39 0.34 -6.57
C GLY A 893 29.70 0.09 -7.90
N VAL A 894 29.31 -1.16 -8.21
CA VAL A 894 28.67 -1.49 -9.50
C VAL A 894 27.36 -0.74 -9.70
N LEU A 895 26.52 -0.65 -8.67
CA LEU A 895 25.25 0.08 -8.77
C LEU A 895 25.47 1.58 -9.02
N GLN A 896 26.41 2.19 -8.30
CA GLN A 896 26.77 3.61 -8.51
C GLN A 896 27.33 3.83 -9.92
N TRP A 897 28.18 2.92 -10.39
CA TRP A 897 28.77 2.94 -11.72
C TRP A 897 27.73 2.84 -12.83
N VAL A 898 26.81 1.87 -12.77
CA VAL A 898 25.73 1.72 -13.76
C VAL A 898 24.82 2.95 -13.75
N THR A 899 24.54 3.50 -12.56
CA THR A 899 23.73 4.72 -12.43
C THR A 899 24.40 5.90 -13.14
N ALA A 900 25.70 6.12 -12.91
CA ALA A 900 26.46 7.17 -13.57
C ALA A 900 26.47 7.00 -15.10
N LEU A 901 26.71 5.77 -15.59
CA LEU A 901 26.69 5.45 -17.02
C LEU A 901 25.32 5.73 -17.65
N ARG A 902 24.22 5.38 -16.98
CA ARG A 902 22.86 5.70 -17.45
C ARG A 902 22.59 7.20 -17.43
N THR A 903 23.13 7.94 -16.47
CA THR A 903 23.02 9.40 -16.43
C THR A 903 23.65 10.02 -17.67
N VAL A 904 24.83 9.54 -18.12
CA VAL A 904 25.48 10.00 -19.36
C VAL A 904 24.54 9.89 -20.56
N VAL A 905 23.97 8.71 -20.78
CA VAL A 905 23.08 8.48 -21.94
C VAL A 905 21.79 9.29 -21.82
N SER A 906 21.18 9.31 -20.64
CA SER A 906 19.94 10.05 -20.40
C SER A 906 20.12 11.57 -20.50
N SER A 907 21.34 12.08 -20.35
CA SER A 907 21.64 13.50 -20.53
C SER A 907 21.48 13.94 -21.99
N VAL A 908 21.49 13.02 -22.97
CA VAL A 908 21.26 13.32 -24.39
C VAL A 908 19.89 12.81 -24.83
N LEU A 909 19.60 11.52 -24.60
CA LEU A 909 18.38 10.85 -25.06
C LEU A 909 17.16 11.10 -24.15
N GLY A 910 17.35 11.65 -22.95
CA GLY A 910 16.32 11.63 -21.91
C GLY A 910 16.08 10.20 -21.38
N ARG A 911 14.88 9.93 -20.87
CA ARG A 911 14.47 8.58 -20.41
C ARG A 911 13.83 7.74 -21.52
N SER A 912 14.09 8.08 -22.78
CA SER A 912 13.43 7.48 -23.95
C SER A 912 13.98 6.08 -24.28
N LEU A 913 15.28 5.85 -24.06
CA LEU A 913 15.96 4.59 -24.38
C LEU A 913 16.70 4.05 -23.14
N PRO A 914 16.31 2.88 -22.61
CA PRO A 914 17.10 2.20 -21.59
C PRO A 914 18.31 1.53 -22.23
N VAL A 915 19.50 1.74 -21.66
CA VAL A 915 20.73 1.07 -22.12
C VAL A 915 20.96 -0.20 -21.31
N LEU A 916 21.13 -1.34 -21.99
CA LEU A 916 21.06 -2.68 -21.42
C LEU A 916 22.41 -3.42 -21.55
N PRO A 917 22.96 -3.99 -20.46
CA PRO A 917 24.07 -4.93 -20.58
C PRO A 917 23.58 -6.29 -21.09
N ALA A 918 24.45 -7.01 -21.80
CA ALA A 918 24.20 -8.39 -22.14
C ALA A 918 24.28 -9.27 -20.87
N LEU A 919 23.21 -10.00 -20.56
CA LEU A 919 23.19 -10.97 -19.47
C LEU A 919 23.64 -12.34 -19.95
N ARG A 920 24.71 -12.86 -19.36
CA ARG A 920 25.20 -14.22 -19.62
C ARG A 920 24.61 -15.19 -18.61
N LEU A 921 23.57 -15.91 -19.03
CA LEU A 921 22.83 -16.86 -18.18
C LEU A 921 23.42 -18.29 -18.22
N GLY A 922 24.69 -18.43 -18.60
CA GLY A 922 25.35 -19.74 -18.66
C GLY A 922 25.57 -20.33 -17.27
N GLY A 923 25.15 -21.58 -17.05
CA GLY A 923 25.39 -22.29 -15.79
C GLY A 923 24.38 -21.98 -14.66
N ILE A 924 23.34 -21.19 -14.92
CA ILE A 924 22.22 -20.96 -13.98
C ILE A 924 20.93 -21.64 -14.46
N ALA A 925 20.07 -22.04 -13.51
CA ALA A 925 18.85 -22.80 -13.80
C ALA A 925 17.90 -22.05 -14.75
N ALA A 926 17.78 -20.73 -14.58
CA ALA A 926 16.96 -19.88 -15.45
C ALA A 926 17.43 -19.91 -16.92
N GLY A 927 18.74 -19.91 -17.17
CA GLY A 927 19.29 -20.00 -18.53
C GLY A 927 18.97 -21.35 -19.20
N ALA A 928 19.03 -22.45 -18.43
CA ALA A 928 18.62 -23.76 -18.91
C ALA A 928 17.11 -23.82 -19.21
N ALA A 929 16.28 -23.20 -18.38
CA ALA A 929 14.83 -23.13 -18.58
C ALA A 929 14.45 -22.34 -19.83
N LEU A 930 15.06 -21.17 -20.06
CA LEU A 930 14.82 -20.34 -21.24
C LEU A 930 15.28 -20.97 -22.56
N SER A 931 16.23 -21.92 -22.48
CA SER A 931 16.73 -22.66 -23.65
C SER A 931 15.98 -23.99 -23.89
N GLY A 932 15.11 -24.37 -22.95
CA GLY A 932 14.33 -25.60 -23.01
C GLY A 932 13.00 -25.44 -23.77
N PRO A 933 12.26 -26.53 -23.99
CA PRO A 933 10.88 -26.43 -24.50
C PRO A 933 9.99 -25.69 -23.50
N PRO A 934 8.91 -25.02 -23.98
CA PRO A 934 7.97 -24.34 -23.11
C PRO A 934 7.37 -25.33 -22.08
N PRO A 935 7.04 -24.86 -20.87
CA PRO A 935 6.41 -25.68 -19.84
C PRO A 935 5.10 -26.30 -20.33
N GLN A 936 4.74 -27.46 -19.78
CA GLN A 936 3.47 -28.11 -20.10
C GLN A 936 2.28 -27.21 -19.71
N GLY A 937 1.41 -26.91 -20.67
CA GLY A 937 0.27 -26.00 -20.48
C GLY A 937 0.56 -24.52 -20.74
N ALA A 938 1.75 -24.18 -21.26
CA ALA A 938 2.09 -22.83 -21.73
C ALA A 938 2.16 -22.79 -23.27
N ASP A 939 1.08 -23.17 -23.94
CA ASP A 939 0.95 -22.95 -25.38
C ASP A 939 0.68 -21.46 -25.69
N GLU A 940 0.82 -21.06 -26.95
CA GLU A 940 0.69 -19.66 -27.37
C GLU A 940 -0.67 -19.06 -27.02
N GLU A 941 -1.75 -19.85 -27.15
CA GLU A 941 -3.12 -19.42 -26.83
C GLU A 941 -3.28 -19.18 -25.32
N THR A 942 -2.81 -20.10 -24.48
CA THR A 942 -2.88 -19.94 -23.01
C THR A 942 -2.04 -18.75 -22.53
N VAL A 943 -0.87 -18.50 -23.15
CA VAL A 943 -0.03 -17.34 -22.81
C VAL A 943 -0.68 -16.03 -23.25
N ALA A 944 -1.36 -16.02 -24.41
CA ALA A 944 -2.11 -14.85 -24.88
C ALA A 944 -3.30 -14.54 -23.96
N ASP A 945 -4.07 -15.55 -23.55
CA ASP A 945 -5.17 -15.40 -22.60
C ASP A 945 -4.69 -14.86 -21.25
N TRP A 946 -3.59 -15.42 -20.73
CA TRP A 946 -2.97 -14.90 -19.51
C TRP A 946 -2.52 -13.45 -19.65
N LEU A 947 -1.95 -13.07 -20.80
CA LEU A 947 -1.54 -11.70 -21.05
C LEU A 947 -2.77 -10.77 -21.02
N LEU A 948 -3.85 -11.11 -21.73
CA LEU A 948 -5.11 -10.35 -21.75
C LEU A 948 -5.71 -10.18 -20.35
N GLU A 949 -5.64 -11.19 -19.48
CA GLU A 949 -6.06 -11.07 -18.09
C GLU A 949 -5.17 -10.08 -17.31
N MET A 950 -3.86 -10.15 -17.51
CA MET A 950 -2.90 -9.29 -16.81
C MET A 950 -2.95 -7.84 -17.27
N GLU A 951 -3.30 -7.57 -18.52
CA GLU A 951 -3.50 -6.21 -19.06
C GLU A 951 -4.57 -5.43 -18.29
N ARG A 952 -5.59 -6.12 -17.76
CA ARG A 952 -6.68 -5.51 -16.98
C ARG A 952 -6.23 -4.99 -15.62
N VAL A 953 -5.14 -5.55 -15.07
CA VAL A 953 -4.68 -5.27 -13.70
C VAL A 953 -3.29 -4.65 -13.63
N ARG A 954 -2.57 -4.56 -14.76
CA ARG A 954 -1.20 -4.02 -14.84
C ARG A 954 -1.05 -3.08 -16.05
N PRO A 955 -1.02 -1.75 -15.84
CA PRO A 955 -0.90 -0.77 -16.93
C PRO A 955 0.31 -1.00 -17.85
N LYS A 956 1.46 -1.40 -17.30
CA LYS A 956 2.66 -1.69 -18.11
C LYS A 956 2.50 -2.92 -19.01
N THR A 957 1.75 -3.92 -18.56
CA THR A 957 1.43 -5.10 -19.36
C THR A 957 0.49 -4.71 -20.49
N ARG A 958 -0.51 -3.85 -20.22
CA ARG A 958 -1.39 -3.27 -21.24
C ARG A 958 -0.62 -2.52 -22.31
N THR A 959 0.31 -1.64 -21.94
CA THR A 959 1.16 -0.93 -22.91
C THR A 959 1.92 -1.91 -23.82
N PHE A 960 2.41 -3.01 -23.27
CA PHE A 960 3.08 -4.05 -24.06
C PHE A 960 2.11 -4.82 -24.97
N GLY A 961 0.95 -5.22 -24.46
CA GLY A 961 -0.11 -5.89 -25.21
C GLY A 961 -0.67 -5.08 -26.37
N ASP A 962 -0.92 -3.78 -26.14
CA ASP A 962 -1.36 -2.84 -27.17
C ASP A 962 -0.32 -2.72 -28.29
N ALA A 963 0.97 -2.63 -27.95
CA ALA A 963 2.06 -2.57 -28.92
C ALA A 963 2.23 -3.89 -29.70
N LEU A 964 2.04 -5.03 -29.03
CA LEU A 964 2.08 -6.36 -29.66
C LEU A 964 0.94 -6.54 -30.66
N THR A 965 -0.28 -6.22 -30.24
CA THR A 965 -1.49 -6.29 -31.07
C THR A 965 -1.38 -5.36 -32.27
N ALA A 966 -0.87 -4.14 -32.07
CA ALA A 966 -0.63 -3.20 -33.16
C ALA A 966 0.39 -3.74 -34.18
N ALA A 967 1.47 -4.38 -33.70
CA ALA A 967 2.46 -5.00 -34.57
C ALA A 967 1.85 -6.15 -35.39
N GLU A 968 1.03 -7.00 -34.77
CA GLU A 968 0.39 -8.15 -35.43
C GLU A 968 -0.68 -7.75 -36.44
N VAL A 969 -1.43 -6.68 -36.18
CA VAL A 969 -2.44 -6.17 -37.11
C VAL A 969 -1.81 -5.47 -38.32
N LEU A 970 -0.63 -4.88 -38.16
CA LEU A 970 0.05 -4.08 -39.20
C LEU A 970 1.12 -4.85 -39.98
N ALA A 971 1.56 -6.02 -39.49
CA ALA A 971 2.40 -6.98 -40.19
C ALA A 971 1.61 -7.74 -41.27
#